data_AF-A0A1Z4NFX8-F1
#
_entry.id   AF-A0A1Z4NFX8-F1
#
_cell.length_a   1.000
_cell.length_b   1.000
_cell.length_c   1.000
_cell.angle_alpha   90.00
_cell.angle_beta   90.00
_cell.angle_gamma   90.00
#
_symmetry.space_group_name_H-M   'P 1'
#
loop_
_entity.id
_entity.type
_entity.pdbx_description
1 polymer ?
#
loop_
_entity_poly.entity_id
_entity_poly.type
_entity_poly.pdbx_seq_one_letter_code
_entity_poly.pdbx_strand_id
1 'polypeptide(L)'
;MSNRVLSSKQQNRLDSISGFTANLTPASPLEENISYSGAADPVAASTGSIQPVLNIGTPNRYNPNGTAQVIAPRLSIVDADGGTLDAANVFISGTFNPTTESLGISGQTGENGTIGALSWRYNPTTGVLSFTGTATNLEYENALKSVTYTNTSAQQGQGREIEFSLGRPIYYAPNGHYYEFVENRGISWTNANNAANGRDYFGLRGYLTTVTSQGEQDFIQQRLAGNGWIGANDVETPDTWRWVTGPEAGTIFWSGGPKGQGGQPVEGRYENWRTLNDPEPNNSGGNESYAHMIGNDGIDNGQSRGKWNDLPDDRDYGSIPQFEPLGYIVEYGGFANETQPQTRGLANLVFGADNPLNFPDFNRDGTPDILWRNYNDGKNAVWTIKYNAANTTTPFTLGSDSKFITQVQDTGWSMEGVADYDNDGVLDILWRNYNDGKNAIWLMQNGSAGLELKNGYFITDVPDTAWEIEAAKDFNGDRKQNILWRNYKTGQNAIWTLDFNATNTNNPFSLNSAGTLFIDEQTDTTWEIAGWHDMTGDGIADIVWRNFSTGRNAVWGLRSTNGVPSVDNTKQYFVADAPFGWELEEVVDFNGDGIGDFLWRNYTTGENAIWEMSSGGNFRQNGAYSVTPNVTPAADWEIEGVADFTGDGIGDILWRNYATDETAIWRMRRNQSGRIELDGGFSLNQRTSDTNWEIEAPSAGNRILTRSV
;
A
#
# COMPACT_ATOMS: atom_id res chain seq x y z
N MET A 1 50.06 18.41 40.78
CA MET A 1 49.46 19.56 40.07
C MET A 1 47.96 19.32 40.09
N SER A 2 47.30 19.74 41.17
CA SER A 2 46.41 20.93 41.22
C SER A 2 45.13 20.72 40.41
N ASN A 3 43.92 20.88 40.95
CA ASN A 3 43.50 21.48 42.21
C ASN A 3 42.00 21.21 42.42
N ARG A 4 41.60 21.02 43.70
CA ARG A 4 40.42 21.59 44.38
C ARG A 4 38.99 21.16 43.95
N VAL A 5 37.97 21.08 44.81
CA VAL A 5 37.72 21.02 46.27
C VAL A 5 36.20 21.20 46.44
N LEU A 6 35.55 20.38 47.29
CA LEU A 6 34.33 20.64 48.12
C LEU A 6 33.01 21.05 47.39
N SER A 7 31.77 20.79 47.84
CA SER A 7 31.15 20.24 49.06
C SER A 7 29.64 20.06 48.80
N SER A 8 28.99 19.04 49.38
CA SER A 8 28.07 19.08 50.56
C SER A 8 26.57 19.29 50.30
N LYS A 9 25.81 18.28 50.76
CA LYS A 9 24.59 18.26 51.61
C LYS A 9 23.65 17.14 51.11
N GLN A 10 23.61 15.93 51.68
CA GLN A 10 23.10 15.55 53.03
C GLN A 10 21.85 16.39 53.41
N GLN A 11 20.68 15.84 53.77
CA GLN A 11 20.42 14.71 54.66
C GLN A 11 18.90 14.44 54.67
N ASN A 12 18.48 13.16 54.71
CA ASN A 12 17.43 12.63 55.61
C ASN A 12 17.32 11.13 55.36
N ARG A 13 18.06 10.31 56.12
CA ARG A 13 17.65 9.66 57.39
C ARG A 13 16.97 8.30 57.11
N LEU A 14 17.82 7.27 57.20
CA LEU A 14 17.46 5.91 57.58
C LEU A 14 17.01 5.88 59.05
N ASP A 15 15.98 5.08 59.31
CA ASP A 15 15.67 4.28 60.51
C ASP A 15 14.20 3.81 60.31
N SER A 16 13.77 2.55 60.40
CA SER A 16 14.35 1.34 60.99
C SER A 16 13.36 0.17 60.80
N ILE A 17 13.86 -1.06 61.02
CA ILE A 17 13.13 -2.28 61.48
C ILE A 17 12.49 -3.19 60.40
N SER A 18 13.35 -4.12 59.96
CA SER A 18 13.21 -5.58 59.94
C SER A 18 11.83 -6.25 59.79
N GLY A 19 11.74 -7.11 58.78
CA GLY A 19 10.98 -8.35 58.85
C GLY A 19 10.38 -8.74 57.51
N PHE A 20 11.03 -9.64 56.77
CA PHE A 20 10.47 -10.84 56.14
C PHE A 20 11.44 -11.37 55.09
N THR A 21 11.99 -12.57 55.35
CA THR A 21 12.56 -13.44 54.32
C THR A 21 11.43 -13.94 53.44
N ALA A 22 11.43 -13.57 52.15
CA ALA A 22 10.64 -14.24 51.12
C ALA A 22 11.60 -14.87 50.11
N ASN A 23 11.44 -16.17 49.95
CA ASN A 23 12.12 -16.99 48.96
C ASN A 23 11.91 -16.41 47.56
N LEU A 24 13.00 -16.28 46.82
CA LEU A 24 12.98 -16.03 45.39
C LEU A 24 12.34 -17.23 44.69
N THR A 25 11.14 -17.02 44.14
CA THR A 25 10.67 -17.76 42.96
C THR A 25 10.75 -16.79 41.78
N PRO A 26 11.21 -17.22 40.59
CA PRO A 26 11.26 -16.32 39.45
C PRO A 26 9.83 -16.01 39.00
N ALA A 27 9.48 -14.73 38.97
CA ALA A 27 8.26 -14.28 38.31
C ALA A 27 8.34 -14.65 36.82
N SER A 28 7.34 -15.37 36.34
CA SER A 28 7.13 -15.64 34.92
C SER A 28 6.88 -14.32 34.17
N PRO A 29 7.56 -14.04 33.04
CA PRO A 29 7.39 -12.81 32.30
C PRO A 29 6.25 -12.93 31.28
N LEU A 30 5.00 -13.10 31.71
CA LEU A 30 3.85 -13.19 30.80
C LEU A 30 2.55 -12.67 31.42
N GLU A 31 2.51 -11.43 31.93
CA GLU A 31 1.24 -10.75 32.20
C GLU A 31 1.41 -9.22 32.06
N GLU A 32 1.35 -8.69 30.82
CA GLU A 32 0.95 -7.29 30.61
C GLU A 32 0.50 -7.05 29.15
N ASN A 33 -0.59 -7.71 28.74
CA ASN A 33 -1.31 -7.41 27.50
C ASN A 33 -2.54 -6.53 27.78
N ILE A 34 -2.98 -5.82 26.75
CA ILE A 34 -3.73 -4.56 26.76
C ILE A 34 -4.91 -4.57 27.75
N SER A 35 -4.77 -3.79 28.83
CA SER A 35 -5.79 -3.61 29.85
C SER A 35 -6.72 -2.46 29.48
N TYR A 36 -8.02 -2.75 29.39
CA TYR A 36 -9.07 -1.75 29.17
C TYR A 36 -9.93 -1.67 30.43
N SER A 37 -9.41 -0.99 31.46
CA SER A 37 -10.18 -0.74 32.69
C SER A 37 -11.30 0.27 32.40
N GLY A 38 -12.55 -0.19 32.44
CA GLY A 38 -13.72 0.64 32.71
C GLY A 38 -13.99 1.75 31.70
N ALA A 39 -14.69 1.44 30.61
CA ALA A 39 -15.44 2.45 29.87
C ALA A 39 -16.87 1.93 29.63
N ALA A 40 -17.83 2.83 29.79
CA ALA A 40 -19.19 2.71 29.28
C ALA A 40 -19.18 2.43 27.76
N ASP A 41 -20.35 2.08 27.20
CA ASP A 41 -20.62 1.74 25.81
C ASP A 41 -19.50 2.13 24.82
N PRO A 42 -19.05 1.24 23.92
CA PRO A 42 -18.20 1.68 22.81
C PRO A 42 -18.90 2.89 22.19
N VAL A 43 -18.28 4.07 22.27
CA VAL A 43 -18.91 5.31 21.81
C VAL A 43 -18.89 5.24 20.29
N ALA A 44 -19.89 4.56 19.72
CA ALA A 44 -20.36 4.80 18.37
C ALA A 44 -21.44 5.87 18.49
N ALA A 45 -21.02 7.13 18.55
CA ALA A 45 -21.95 8.24 18.35
C ALA A 45 -21.83 8.75 16.91
N SER A 46 -22.02 7.88 15.91
CA SER A 46 -22.78 8.34 14.74
C SER A 46 -24.24 8.32 15.18
N THR A 47 -24.76 9.46 15.63
CA THR A 47 -26.20 9.57 15.94
C THR A 47 -27.08 9.58 14.67
N GLY A 48 -26.47 9.41 13.50
CA GLY A 48 -27.12 9.33 12.20
C GLY A 48 -27.01 7.95 11.54
N SER A 49 -27.64 7.86 10.37
CA SER A 49 -27.89 6.61 9.63
C SER A 49 -26.71 6.15 8.78
N ILE A 50 -25.58 6.87 8.77
CA ILE A 50 -24.43 6.63 7.87
C ILE A 50 -23.23 6.17 8.70
N GLN A 51 -22.74 4.96 8.41
CA GLN A 51 -21.55 4.37 9.07
C GLN A 51 -20.25 5.04 8.57
N PRO A 52 -19.20 5.14 9.41
CA PRO A 52 -17.91 5.65 8.96
C PRO A 52 -17.25 4.70 7.96
N VAL A 53 -16.61 5.28 6.95
CA VAL A 53 -15.84 4.58 5.92
C VAL A 53 -14.37 4.92 6.08
N LEU A 54 -13.55 3.90 6.34
CA LEU A 54 -12.09 3.99 6.38
C LEU A 54 -11.51 3.69 4.99
N ASN A 55 -10.84 4.67 4.40
CA ASN A 55 -10.10 4.52 3.15
C ASN A 55 -8.61 4.68 3.43
N ILE A 56 -7.75 3.78 2.95
CA ILE A 56 -6.29 3.87 3.18
C ILE A 56 -5.56 4.71 2.10
N GLY A 57 -6.17 4.83 0.91
CA GLY A 57 -5.48 5.29 -0.30
C GLY A 57 -4.79 4.14 -1.04
N THR A 58 -4.15 4.44 -2.16
CA THR A 58 -3.40 3.47 -3.00
C THR A 58 -2.22 2.81 -2.24
N PRO A 59 -1.68 1.68 -2.75
CA PRO A 59 -0.59 0.94 -2.10
C PRO A 59 0.59 1.85 -1.74
N ASN A 60 1.05 1.79 -0.48
CA ASN A 60 2.24 2.53 -0.07
C ASN A 60 3.48 1.69 -0.34
N ARG A 61 4.43 2.25 -1.07
CA ARG A 61 5.71 1.58 -1.28
C ARG A 61 6.53 1.61 -0.01
N TYR A 62 7.12 0.48 0.30
CA TYR A 62 7.94 0.33 1.48
C TYR A 62 9.38 0.04 1.05
N ASN A 63 10.33 0.85 1.52
CA ASN A 63 11.75 0.63 1.25
C ASN A 63 12.30 -0.45 2.21
N PRO A 64 12.71 -1.62 1.71
CA PRO A 64 13.30 -2.66 2.56
C PRO A 64 14.58 -2.18 3.24
N ASN A 65 14.82 -2.60 4.49
CA ASN A 65 16.05 -2.36 5.25
C ASN A 65 16.35 -0.89 5.66
N GLY A 66 15.32 -0.03 5.66
CA GLY A 66 15.42 1.38 6.07
C GLY A 66 14.96 1.68 7.51
N THR A 67 14.96 2.97 7.86
CA THR A 67 14.28 3.51 9.06
C THR A 67 12.76 3.38 8.95
N ALA A 68 12.04 3.41 10.07
CA ALA A 68 10.57 3.35 10.10
C ALA A 68 9.92 4.34 9.11
N GLN A 69 8.98 3.86 8.30
CA GLN A 69 8.33 4.64 7.23
C GLN A 69 6.83 4.76 7.48
N VAL A 70 6.25 5.93 7.19
CA VAL A 70 4.79 6.12 7.23
C VAL A 70 4.13 5.31 6.11
N ILE A 71 3.11 4.52 6.46
CA ILE A 71 2.53 3.50 5.57
C ILE A 71 1.07 3.74 5.19
N ALA A 72 0.47 4.85 5.62
CA ALA A 72 -0.89 5.24 5.27
C ALA A 72 -1.07 6.78 5.27
N PRO A 73 -0.19 7.57 4.62
CA PRO A 73 -0.24 9.04 4.72
C PRO A 73 -1.51 9.63 4.10
N ARG A 74 -2.18 8.88 3.21
CA ARG A 74 -3.41 9.28 2.49
C ARG A 74 -4.69 8.71 3.10
N LEU A 75 -4.60 8.08 4.28
CA LEU A 75 -5.77 7.51 4.97
C LEU A 75 -6.86 8.58 5.14
N SER A 76 -8.13 8.24 4.98
CA SER A 76 -9.24 9.13 5.28
C SER A 76 -10.36 8.39 5.99
N ILE A 77 -11.03 9.09 6.91
CA ILE A 77 -12.23 8.61 7.59
C ILE A 77 -13.39 9.47 7.12
N VAL A 78 -14.24 8.90 6.27
CA VAL A 78 -15.43 9.59 5.76
C VAL A 78 -16.62 9.20 6.62
N ASP A 79 -17.17 10.18 7.31
CA ASP A 79 -18.38 10.04 8.12
C ASP A 79 -19.22 11.30 7.90
N ALA A 80 -20.31 11.14 7.15
CA ALA A 80 -21.18 12.25 6.75
C ALA A 80 -22.00 12.82 7.91
N ASP A 81 -22.19 12.05 8.98
CA ASP A 81 -22.93 12.46 10.17
C ASP A 81 -21.99 13.10 11.21
N GLY A 82 -20.68 12.87 11.06
CA GLY A 82 -19.67 13.25 12.04
C GLY A 82 -19.75 12.41 13.32
N GLY A 83 -18.68 12.40 14.10
CA GLY A 83 -18.65 11.56 15.29
C GLY A 83 -17.32 11.60 16.05
N THR A 84 -17.31 10.86 17.15
CA THR A 84 -16.12 10.53 17.91
C THR A 84 -15.89 9.02 17.88
N LEU A 85 -14.64 8.60 17.79
CA LEU A 85 -14.20 7.24 18.01
C LEU A 85 -13.58 7.13 19.41
N ASP A 86 -13.53 5.92 19.96
CA ASP A 86 -12.90 5.65 21.26
C ASP A 86 -11.69 4.70 21.18
N ALA A 87 -11.51 4.05 20.02
CA ALA A 87 -10.36 3.21 19.72
C ALA A 87 -10.08 3.09 18.22
N ALA A 88 -8.86 2.67 17.88
CA ALA A 88 -8.47 2.16 16.58
C ALA A 88 -7.29 1.19 16.74
N ASN A 89 -7.14 0.25 15.81
CA ASN A 89 -6.07 -0.75 15.85
C ASN A 89 -5.36 -0.84 14.50
N VAL A 90 -4.06 -1.09 14.53
CA VAL A 90 -3.24 -1.40 13.36
C VAL A 90 -2.44 -2.65 13.62
N PHE A 91 -2.44 -3.59 12.68
CA PHE A 91 -1.73 -4.85 12.83
C PHE A 91 -1.12 -5.33 11.52
N ILE A 92 -0.02 -6.06 11.65
CA ILE A 92 0.66 -6.70 10.54
C ILE A 92 -0.11 -7.98 10.18
N SER A 93 -0.68 -8.05 8.97
CA SER A 93 -1.43 -9.23 8.52
C SER A 93 -0.52 -10.46 8.35
N GLY A 94 -1.13 -11.65 8.40
CA GLY A 94 -0.43 -12.93 8.26
C GLY A 94 0.48 -13.26 9.45
N THR A 95 1.53 -14.04 9.19
CA THR A 95 2.49 -14.46 10.24
C THR A 95 3.44 -13.32 10.59
N PHE A 96 3.20 -12.65 11.72
CA PHE A 96 4.07 -11.59 12.24
C PHE A 96 5.41 -12.15 12.77
N ASN A 97 6.53 -11.53 12.39
CA ASN A 97 7.84 -11.85 12.95
C ASN A 97 8.34 -10.73 13.91
N PRO A 98 8.32 -10.93 15.24
CA PRO A 98 8.70 -9.92 16.22
C PRO A 98 10.19 -9.54 16.21
N THR A 99 11.04 -10.34 15.54
CA THR A 99 12.48 -10.04 15.44
C THR A 99 12.83 -9.12 14.29
N THR A 100 11.98 -9.06 13.28
CA THR A 100 12.28 -8.31 12.05
C THR A 100 11.24 -7.26 11.72
N GLU A 101 10.02 -7.35 12.27
CA GLU A 101 8.92 -6.47 11.94
C GLU A 101 8.45 -5.64 13.15
N SER A 102 8.12 -4.37 12.93
CA SER A 102 7.48 -3.54 13.96
C SER A 102 6.61 -2.43 13.40
N LEU A 103 5.64 -1.98 14.20
CA LEU A 103 4.87 -0.76 13.97
C LEU A 103 5.31 0.34 14.94
N GLY A 104 5.07 1.60 14.59
CA GLY A 104 5.38 2.75 15.43
C GLY A 104 4.59 3.99 15.03
N ILE A 105 4.95 5.13 15.65
CA ILE A 105 4.37 6.44 15.38
C ILE A 105 5.49 7.37 14.91
N SER A 106 5.26 8.06 13.79
CA SER A 106 6.22 9.01 13.24
C SER A 106 6.61 10.07 14.27
N GLY A 107 7.91 10.23 14.49
CA GLY A 107 8.46 11.18 15.47
C GLY A 107 8.38 10.75 16.94
N GLN A 108 7.90 9.55 17.25
CA GLN A 108 7.91 8.99 18.62
C GLN A 108 8.68 7.67 18.70
N THR A 109 9.15 7.31 19.91
CA THR A 109 9.90 6.07 20.17
C THR A 109 9.32 5.34 21.38
N GLY A 110 9.55 4.03 21.46
CA GLY A 110 9.06 3.17 22.54
C GLY A 110 7.79 2.39 22.17
N GLU A 111 7.17 1.78 23.19
CA GLU A 111 6.00 0.90 23.05
C GLU A 111 4.69 1.57 23.49
N ASN A 112 4.74 2.82 23.96
CA ASN A 112 3.56 3.60 24.33
C ASN A 112 3.85 5.10 24.28
N GLY A 113 2.78 5.89 24.16
CA GLY A 113 2.86 7.34 24.15
C GLY A 113 1.50 8.01 23.98
N THR A 114 1.53 9.29 23.60
CA THR A 114 0.31 10.08 23.35
C THR A 114 0.42 10.87 22.05
N ILE A 115 -0.69 11.04 21.34
CA ILE A 115 -0.81 11.90 20.16
C ILE A 115 -2.13 12.68 20.24
N GLY A 116 -2.04 13.99 20.47
CA GLY A 116 -3.22 14.78 20.81
C GLY A 116 -3.91 14.26 22.08
N ALA A 117 -5.22 13.97 22.00
CA ALA A 117 -6.01 13.40 23.08
C ALA A 117 -5.92 11.86 23.19
N LEU A 118 -5.23 11.20 22.24
CA LEU A 118 -5.16 9.75 22.15
C LEU A 118 -3.94 9.19 22.86
N SER A 119 -4.11 8.07 23.55
CA SER A 119 -3.01 7.22 23.98
C SER A 119 -2.77 6.14 22.93
N TRP A 120 -1.51 5.82 22.66
CA TRP A 120 -1.16 4.70 21.78
C TRP A 120 -0.26 3.70 22.52
N ARG A 121 -0.36 2.42 22.14
CA ARG A 121 0.46 1.33 22.68
C ARG A 121 0.76 0.31 21.59
N TYR A 122 2.02 -0.05 21.41
CA TYR A 122 2.48 -1.12 20.54
C TYR A 122 2.84 -2.35 21.36
N ASN A 123 2.34 -3.52 20.97
CA ASN A 123 2.70 -4.81 21.56
C ASN A 123 3.73 -5.53 20.67
N PRO A 124 5.01 -5.63 21.08
CA PRO A 124 6.05 -6.24 20.26
C PRO A 124 5.89 -7.76 20.10
N THR A 125 5.09 -8.42 20.93
CA THR A 125 4.85 -9.88 20.85
C THR A 125 3.78 -10.20 19.81
N THR A 126 2.74 -9.39 19.71
CA THR A 126 1.60 -9.63 18.81
C THR A 126 1.62 -8.79 17.54
N GLY A 127 2.46 -7.75 17.47
CA GLY A 127 2.56 -6.86 16.32
C GLY A 127 1.37 -5.88 16.20
N VAL A 128 0.64 -5.66 17.30
CA VAL A 128 -0.56 -4.82 17.34
C VAL A 128 -0.23 -3.44 17.91
N LEU A 129 -0.59 -2.38 17.19
CA LEU A 129 -0.57 -0.99 17.62
C LEU A 129 -2.01 -0.52 17.87
N SER A 130 -2.31 -0.15 19.11
CA SER A 130 -3.65 0.28 19.53
C SER A 130 -3.66 1.76 19.91
N PHE A 131 -4.72 2.45 19.52
CA PHE A 131 -5.04 3.82 19.93
C PHE A 131 -6.29 3.80 20.80
N THR A 132 -6.31 4.57 21.88
CA THR A 132 -7.41 4.63 22.84
C THR A 132 -7.68 6.07 23.29
N GLY A 133 -8.95 6.36 23.57
CA GLY A 133 -9.41 7.66 24.04
C GLY A 133 -10.51 8.23 23.15
N THR A 134 -11.52 8.87 23.74
CA THR A 134 -12.61 9.46 22.95
C THR A 134 -12.14 10.73 22.25
N ALA A 135 -12.07 10.72 20.91
CA ALA A 135 -11.65 11.84 20.08
C ALA A 135 -12.41 11.89 18.75
N THR A 136 -12.32 13.00 18.03
CA THR A 136 -13.00 13.17 16.73
C THR A 136 -12.41 12.26 15.65
N ASN A 137 -13.20 11.97 14.60
CA ASN A 137 -12.73 11.20 13.44
C ASN A 137 -11.48 11.82 12.80
N LEU A 138 -11.39 13.16 12.73
CA LEU A 138 -10.22 13.86 12.19
C LEU A 138 -8.95 13.65 13.04
N GLU A 139 -9.10 13.60 14.37
CA GLU A 139 -7.97 13.32 15.28
C GLU A 139 -7.47 11.88 15.12
N TYR A 140 -8.39 10.92 15.00
CA TYR A 140 -8.05 9.53 14.67
C TYR A 140 -7.41 9.40 13.29
N GLU A 141 -7.95 10.07 12.27
CA GLU A 141 -7.37 10.09 10.93
C GLU A 141 -5.92 10.59 10.96
N ASN A 142 -5.66 11.72 11.61
CA ASN A 142 -4.31 12.28 11.74
C ASN A 142 -3.36 11.36 12.51
N ALA A 143 -3.85 10.70 13.56
CA ALA A 143 -3.06 9.74 14.33
C ALA A 143 -2.71 8.50 13.50
N LEU A 144 -3.68 7.93 12.77
CA LEU A 144 -3.47 6.76 11.92
C LEU A 144 -2.58 7.07 10.71
N LYS A 145 -2.66 8.29 10.14
CA LYS A 145 -1.73 8.79 9.11
C LYS A 145 -0.27 8.83 9.57
N SER A 146 -0.02 8.88 10.87
CA SER A 146 1.34 8.92 11.43
C SER A 146 1.95 7.53 11.67
N VAL A 147 1.19 6.46 11.45
CA VAL A 147 1.65 5.10 11.72
C VAL A 147 2.79 4.72 10.79
N THR A 148 3.86 4.21 11.38
CA THR A 148 5.04 3.73 10.68
C THR A 148 5.17 2.21 10.75
N TYR A 149 5.84 1.63 9.76
CA TYR A 149 6.22 0.22 9.73
C TYR A 149 7.72 0.08 9.53
N THR A 150 8.30 -0.97 10.10
CA THR A 150 9.71 -1.36 9.94
C THR A 150 9.77 -2.85 9.64
N ASN A 151 10.60 -3.25 8.68
CA ASN A 151 10.95 -4.63 8.38
C ASN A 151 12.43 -4.75 7.98
N THR A 152 13.23 -5.36 8.85
CA THR A 152 14.69 -5.56 8.67
C THR A 152 15.05 -6.81 7.87
N SER A 153 14.04 -7.58 7.44
CA SER A 153 14.19 -8.79 6.62
C SER A 153 13.51 -8.67 5.26
N ALA A 154 12.97 -7.49 4.93
CA ALA A 154 12.22 -7.25 3.73
C ALA A 154 13.09 -7.51 2.49
N GLN A 155 12.60 -8.38 1.61
CA GLN A 155 13.22 -8.69 0.32
C GLN A 155 12.48 -7.90 -0.77
N GLN A 156 13.23 -7.29 -1.68
CA GLN A 156 12.65 -6.62 -2.84
C GLN A 156 11.72 -7.58 -3.61
N GLY A 157 10.59 -7.05 -4.06
CA GLY A 157 9.57 -7.78 -4.79
C GLY A 157 8.61 -8.63 -3.95
N GLN A 158 8.78 -8.65 -2.63
CA GLN A 158 7.75 -9.15 -1.72
C GLN A 158 6.74 -8.04 -1.38
N GLY A 159 5.63 -8.42 -0.77
CA GLY A 159 4.66 -7.47 -0.24
C GLY A 159 4.32 -7.78 1.20
N ARG A 160 3.74 -6.79 1.87
CA ARG A 160 3.16 -6.95 3.20
C ARG A 160 1.85 -6.21 3.29
N GLU A 161 0.85 -6.88 3.83
CA GLU A 161 -0.42 -6.26 4.14
C GLU A 161 -0.41 -5.80 5.60
N ILE A 162 -0.75 -4.53 5.82
CA ILE A 162 -0.96 -3.94 7.14
C ILE A 162 -2.41 -3.50 7.24
N GLU A 163 -3.11 -4.00 8.23
CA GLU A 163 -4.53 -3.73 8.42
C GLU A 163 -4.74 -2.62 9.44
N PHE A 164 -5.58 -1.66 9.08
CA PHE A 164 -6.10 -0.61 9.93
C PHE A 164 -7.57 -0.89 10.22
N SER A 165 -7.99 -0.74 11.47
CA SER A 165 -9.38 -0.93 11.92
C SER A 165 -9.80 0.21 12.84
N LEU A 166 -11.03 0.70 12.67
CA LEU A 166 -11.68 1.66 13.57
C LEU A 166 -12.46 0.95 14.67
N GLY A 167 -12.38 1.49 15.88
CA GLY A 167 -13.00 0.92 17.07
C GLY A 167 -12.17 -0.19 17.73
N ARG A 168 -12.74 -0.75 18.81
CA ARG A 168 -12.12 -1.84 19.57
C ARG A 168 -12.21 -3.20 18.88
N PRO A 169 -13.34 -3.57 18.25
CA PRO A 169 -13.47 -4.86 17.58
C PRO A 169 -12.52 -5.02 16.39
N ILE A 170 -12.07 -6.26 16.18
CA ILE A 170 -11.14 -6.66 15.12
C ILE A 170 -11.86 -7.59 14.15
N TYR A 171 -11.73 -7.32 12.85
CA TYR A 171 -12.41 -8.06 11.79
C TYR A 171 -11.76 -9.41 11.48
N TYR A 172 -12.57 -10.46 11.30
CA TYR A 172 -12.15 -11.76 10.79
C TYR A 172 -12.74 -12.00 9.40
N ALA A 173 -11.92 -11.83 8.37
CA ALA A 173 -12.37 -11.91 6.97
C ALA A 173 -13.07 -13.21 6.55
N PRO A 174 -12.69 -14.40 7.04
CA PRO A 174 -13.31 -15.65 6.59
C PRO A 174 -14.80 -15.80 6.89
N ASN A 175 -15.32 -15.17 7.96
CA ASN A 175 -16.76 -15.15 8.25
C ASN A 175 -17.38 -13.74 8.20
N GLY A 176 -16.55 -12.70 8.11
CA GLY A 176 -17.01 -11.31 8.04
C GLY A 176 -17.50 -10.75 9.38
N HIS A 177 -17.10 -11.35 10.50
CA HIS A 177 -17.50 -10.93 11.85
C HIS A 177 -16.39 -10.11 12.52
N TYR A 178 -16.73 -9.40 13.59
CA TYR A 178 -15.79 -8.63 14.40
C TYR A 178 -15.74 -9.16 15.83
N TYR A 179 -14.56 -9.11 16.46
CA TYR A 179 -14.33 -9.67 17.79
C TYR A 179 -13.64 -8.69 18.72
N GLU A 180 -14.04 -8.65 19.98
CA GLU A 180 -13.33 -7.94 21.04
C GLU A 180 -13.29 -8.76 22.33
N PHE A 181 -12.24 -8.56 23.12
CA PHE A 181 -12.19 -9.03 24.50
C PHE A 181 -12.55 -7.91 25.44
N VAL A 182 -13.50 -8.17 26.33
CA VAL A 182 -13.92 -7.20 27.33
C VAL A 182 -13.46 -7.67 28.70
N GLU A 183 -12.51 -6.94 29.28
CA GLU A 183 -12.05 -7.17 30.64
C GLU A 183 -13.15 -6.89 31.65
N ASN A 184 -13.47 -7.91 32.44
CA ASN A 184 -14.32 -7.80 33.61
C ASN A 184 -14.04 -9.01 34.51
N ARG A 185 -12.96 -8.90 35.30
CA ARG A 185 -12.49 -9.99 36.15
C ARG A 185 -13.58 -10.46 37.10
N GLY A 186 -13.84 -11.77 37.09
CA GLY A 186 -14.84 -12.42 37.94
C GLY A 186 -16.29 -12.21 37.51
N ILE A 187 -16.55 -11.67 36.31
CA ILE A 187 -17.91 -11.60 35.77
C ILE A 187 -18.49 -13.01 35.61
N SER A 188 -19.76 -13.21 35.98
CA SER A 188 -20.48 -14.46 35.70
C SER A 188 -20.80 -14.60 34.21
N TRP A 189 -21.02 -15.83 33.73
CA TRP A 189 -21.40 -16.05 32.32
C TRP A 189 -22.70 -15.32 31.98
N THR A 190 -23.70 -15.37 32.85
CA THR A 190 -25.00 -14.70 32.68
C THR A 190 -24.84 -13.19 32.53
N ASN A 191 -24.00 -12.57 33.37
CA ASN A 191 -23.75 -11.13 33.30
C ASN A 191 -22.92 -10.76 32.07
N ALA A 192 -21.95 -11.60 31.68
CA ALA A 192 -21.19 -11.44 30.45
C ALA A 192 -22.09 -11.51 29.22
N ASN A 193 -23.03 -12.47 29.17
CA ASN A 193 -24.00 -12.60 28.10
C ASN A 193 -24.91 -11.36 28.00
N ASN A 194 -25.43 -10.87 29.13
CA ASN A 194 -26.23 -9.65 29.15
C ASN A 194 -25.43 -8.42 28.68
N ALA A 195 -24.17 -8.31 29.12
CA ALA A 195 -23.30 -7.20 28.74
C ALA A 195 -22.92 -7.26 27.26
N ALA A 196 -22.62 -8.44 26.70
CA ALA A 196 -22.35 -8.62 25.29
C ALA A 196 -23.56 -8.24 24.42
N ASN A 197 -24.77 -8.69 24.79
CA ASN A 197 -26.02 -8.39 24.08
C ASN A 197 -26.45 -6.92 24.10
N GLY A 198 -25.88 -6.12 25.00
CA GLY A 198 -26.10 -4.68 25.10
C GLY A 198 -25.12 -3.85 24.28
N ARG A 199 -24.11 -4.46 23.66
CA ARG A 199 -23.11 -3.75 22.86
C ARG A 199 -23.58 -3.56 21.42
N ASP A 200 -23.15 -2.44 20.86
CA ASP A 200 -23.35 -2.07 19.47
C ASP A 200 -21.99 -1.71 18.85
N TYR A 201 -21.75 -2.19 17.63
CA TYR A 201 -20.60 -1.81 16.83
C TYR A 201 -21.08 -1.34 15.46
N PHE A 202 -21.28 -0.02 15.34
CA PHE A 202 -21.77 0.62 14.12
C PHE A 202 -23.09 0.01 13.60
N GLY A 203 -24.01 -0.33 14.49
CA GLY A 203 -25.27 -0.98 14.13
C GLY A 203 -25.20 -2.51 14.03
N LEU A 204 -24.03 -3.12 14.26
CA LEU A 204 -23.92 -4.56 14.49
C LEU A 204 -24.15 -4.86 15.95
N ARG A 205 -25.04 -5.81 16.25
CA ARG A 205 -25.32 -6.20 17.62
C ARG A 205 -24.23 -7.13 18.17
N GLY A 206 -23.75 -6.85 19.37
CA GLY A 206 -22.83 -7.73 20.08
C GLY A 206 -23.50 -8.95 20.71
N TYR A 207 -22.78 -10.06 20.81
CA TYR A 207 -23.18 -11.28 21.52
C TYR A 207 -21.94 -12.04 22.01
N LEU A 208 -22.06 -12.96 22.99
CA LEU A 208 -20.91 -13.80 23.35
C LEU A 208 -20.54 -14.67 22.17
N THR A 209 -19.25 -14.73 21.85
CA THR A 209 -18.78 -15.35 20.61
C THR A 209 -19.17 -16.81 20.48
N THR A 210 -19.45 -17.21 19.26
CA THR A 210 -19.53 -18.61 18.86
C THR A 210 -18.26 -18.96 18.08
N VAL A 211 -17.80 -20.21 18.17
CA VAL A 211 -16.56 -20.62 17.50
C VAL A 211 -16.84 -21.88 16.69
N THR A 212 -16.91 -21.71 15.39
CA THR A 212 -17.42 -22.71 14.44
C THR A 212 -16.33 -23.34 13.59
N SER A 213 -15.10 -22.85 13.69
CA SER A 213 -13.96 -23.37 12.92
C SER A 213 -12.62 -23.24 13.65
N GLN A 214 -11.63 -24.02 13.23
CA GLN A 214 -10.26 -23.91 13.73
C GLN A 214 -9.62 -22.55 13.41
N GLY A 215 -9.89 -22.01 12.21
CA GLY A 215 -9.33 -20.72 11.81
C GLY A 215 -9.83 -19.56 12.68
N GLU A 216 -11.11 -19.60 13.04
CA GLU A 216 -11.73 -18.63 13.94
C GLU A 216 -11.15 -18.75 15.36
N GLN A 217 -11.02 -19.98 15.86
CA GLN A 217 -10.37 -20.24 17.14
C GLN A 217 -8.93 -19.70 17.19
N ASP A 218 -8.14 -19.93 16.14
CA ASP A 218 -6.76 -19.46 16.05
C ASP A 218 -6.72 -17.92 16.00
N PHE A 219 -7.63 -17.28 15.25
CA PHE A 219 -7.75 -15.82 15.17
C PHE A 219 -8.04 -15.20 16.54
N ILE A 220 -9.04 -15.73 17.25
CA ILE A 220 -9.44 -15.30 18.60
C ILE A 220 -8.27 -15.46 19.57
N GLN A 221 -7.63 -16.63 19.58
CA GLN A 221 -6.52 -16.94 20.50
C GLN A 221 -5.30 -16.03 20.30
N GLN A 222 -5.01 -15.64 19.05
CA GLN A 222 -3.88 -14.77 18.74
C GLN A 222 -4.10 -13.31 19.16
N ARG A 223 -5.36 -12.88 19.28
CA ARG A 223 -5.71 -11.44 19.36
C ARG A 223 -6.43 -11.03 20.63
N LEU A 224 -6.99 -11.97 21.40
CA LEU A 224 -7.77 -11.69 22.60
C LEU A 224 -7.03 -12.12 23.88
N ALA A 225 -7.09 -11.27 24.91
CA ALA A 225 -6.30 -11.41 26.13
C ALA A 225 -7.07 -12.16 27.23
N GLY A 226 -6.46 -13.18 27.85
CA GLY A 226 -6.97 -13.75 29.10
C GLY A 226 -8.13 -14.74 28.96
N ASN A 227 -8.49 -15.33 30.09
CA ASN A 227 -9.59 -16.27 30.25
C ASN A 227 -10.94 -15.60 29.98
N GLY A 228 -11.77 -16.16 29.11
CA GLY A 228 -12.97 -15.50 28.64
C GLY A 228 -14.18 -16.42 28.44
N TRP A 229 -15.36 -15.93 28.79
CA TRP A 229 -16.61 -16.59 28.46
C TRP A 229 -16.89 -16.58 26.95
N ILE A 230 -17.46 -17.69 26.47
CA ILE A 230 -17.97 -17.85 25.09
C ILE A 230 -19.44 -18.30 25.12
N GLY A 231 -20.13 -18.21 23.99
CA GLY A 231 -21.58 -18.29 23.85
C GLY A 231 -22.25 -19.67 24.02
N ALA A 232 -21.54 -20.65 24.59
CA ALA A 232 -22.04 -22.02 24.71
C ALA A 232 -22.38 -22.41 26.15
N ASN A 233 -23.44 -23.21 26.30
CA ASN A 233 -23.80 -23.87 27.56
C ASN A 233 -24.57 -25.17 27.32
N ASP A 234 -24.76 -25.97 28.38
CA ASP A 234 -25.57 -27.20 28.37
C ASP A 234 -26.76 -27.15 29.35
N VAL A 235 -27.13 -25.95 29.83
CA VAL A 235 -28.15 -25.73 30.88
C VAL A 235 -29.51 -26.36 30.53
N GLU A 236 -29.92 -26.30 29.27
CA GLU A 236 -31.20 -26.86 28.81
C GLU A 236 -31.22 -28.39 28.89
N THR A 237 -30.10 -29.04 28.59
CA THR A 237 -29.98 -30.49 28.56
C THR A 237 -28.54 -30.85 28.94
N PRO A 238 -28.31 -31.36 30.16
CA PRO A 238 -26.98 -31.75 30.61
C PRO A 238 -26.27 -32.67 29.60
N ASP A 239 -24.96 -32.50 29.46
CA ASP A 239 -24.11 -33.21 28.50
C ASP A 239 -24.47 -32.95 27.02
N THR A 240 -25.30 -31.94 26.73
CA THR A 240 -25.67 -31.53 25.36
C THR A 240 -25.38 -30.06 25.15
N TRP A 241 -24.17 -29.79 24.66
CA TRP A 241 -23.63 -28.47 24.49
C TRP A 241 -24.10 -27.82 23.19
N ARG A 242 -24.58 -26.58 23.32
CA ARG A 242 -25.10 -25.79 22.22
C ARG A 242 -24.62 -24.34 22.28
N TRP A 243 -24.55 -23.70 21.12
CA TRP A 243 -24.49 -22.25 21.05
C TRP A 243 -25.85 -21.70 21.47
N VAL A 244 -25.87 -20.74 22.40
CA VAL A 244 -27.10 -20.08 22.89
C VAL A 244 -27.14 -18.59 22.57
N THR A 245 -26.10 -18.08 21.91
CA THR A 245 -25.93 -16.70 21.50
C THR A 245 -25.69 -16.62 19.98
N GLY A 246 -25.75 -15.40 19.44
CA GLY A 246 -25.41 -15.16 18.05
C GLY A 246 -26.37 -15.77 17.02
N PRO A 247 -26.00 -15.70 15.74
CA PRO A 247 -26.70 -16.36 14.63
C PRO A 247 -26.82 -17.89 14.78
N GLU A 248 -25.89 -18.51 15.50
CA GLU A 248 -25.81 -19.96 15.73
C GLU A 248 -26.70 -20.44 16.88
N ALA A 249 -27.40 -19.54 17.58
CA ALA A 249 -28.22 -19.86 18.74
C ALA A 249 -29.19 -21.04 18.46
N GLY A 250 -29.14 -22.05 19.33
CA GLY A 250 -29.90 -23.30 19.22
C GLY A 250 -29.13 -24.44 18.57
N THR A 251 -27.94 -24.19 18.01
CA THR A 251 -27.12 -25.21 17.34
C THR A 251 -26.37 -26.08 18.35
N ILE A 252 -26.63 -27.39 18.35
CA ILE A 252 -25.90 -28.38 19.16
C ILE A 252 -24.59 -28.75 18.45
N PHE A 253 -23.45 -28.61 19.13
CA PHE A 253 -22.14 -28.94 18.55
C PHE A 253 -21.42 -30.10 19.26
N TRP A 254 -21.79 -30.42 20.50
CA TRP A 254 -21.18 -31.50 21.26
C TRP A 254 -22.21 -32.26 22.11
N SER A 255 -22.03 -33.57 22.23
CA SER A 255 -22.91 -34.43 23.02
C SER A 255 -22.12 -35.52 23.75
N GLY A 256 -22.53 -35.81 24.98
CA GLY A 256 -21.90 -36.77 25.88
C GLY A 256 -20.85 -36.13 26.79
N GLY A 257 -20.12 -36.98 27.51
CA GLY A 257 -19.13 -36.57 28.51
C GLY A 257 -17.85 -35.97 27.92
N PRO A 258 -16.70 -36.09 28.61
CA PRO A 258 -15.47 -35.46 28.16
C PRO A 258 -14.95 -35.97 26.82
N LYS A 259 -14.15 -35.14 26.14
CA LYS A 259 -13.46 -35.51 24.91
C LYS A 259 -12.50 -36.66 25.13
N GLY A 260 -12.68 -37.71 24.34
CA GLY A 260 -11.96 -38.98 24.51
C GLY A 260 -12.49 -39.87 25.63
N GLN A 261 -13.56 -39.46 26.33
CA GLN A 261 -14.21 -40.20 27.42
C GLN A 261 -15.74 -40.21 27.27
N GLY A 262 -16.24 -40.48 26.07
CA GLY A 262 -17.66 -40.68 25.80
C GLY A 262 -18.39 -39.48 25.20
N GLY A 263 -17.77 -38.30 25.11
CA GLY A 263 -18.29 -37.21 24.30
C GLY A 263 -17.81 -37.25 22.86
N GLN A 264 -18.63 -36.71 21.96
CA GLN A 264 -18.37 -36.64 20.52
C GLN A 264 -18.95 -35.34 19.91
N PRO A 265 -18.33 -34.84 18.82
CA PRO A 265 -18.88 -33.72 18.07
C PRO A 265 -20.16 -34.15 17.35
N VAL A 266 -21.18 -33.31 17.41
CA VAL A 266 -22.45 -33.53 16.70
C VAL A 266 -22.28 -33.09 15.25
N GLU A 267 -22.57 -33.99 14.31
CA GLU A 267 -22.45 -33.74 12.86
C GLU A 267 -21.06 -33.28 12.41
N GLY A 268 -20.02 -33.64 13.16
CA GLY A 268 -18.64 -33.23 12.87
C GLY A 268 -18.38 -31.74 13.05
N ARG A 269 -19.26 -31.01 13.76
CA ARG A 269 -19.08 -29.60 14.10
C ARG A 269 -17.79 -29.38 14.90
N TYR A 270 -17.24 -28.18 14.76
CA TYR A 270 -16.01 -27.80 15.42
C TYR A 270 -16.15 -27.79 16.94
N GLU A 271 -15.09 -28.20 17.61
CA GLU A 271 -14.93 -28.12 19.05
C GLU A 271 -13.45 -27.96 19.38
N ASN A 272 -13.16 -27.33 20.52
CA ASN A 272 -11.79 -27.17 20.99
C ASN A 272 -11.64 -27.50 22.48
N TRP A 273 -12.35 -28.52 22.96
CA TRP A 273 -12.28 -28.94 24.36
C TRP A 273 -10.86 -29.36 24.76
N ARG A 274 -10.47 -29.00 25.99
CA ARG A 274 -9.21 -29.42 26.60
C ARG A 274 -9.20 -30.94 26.78
N THR A 275 -8.03 -31.56 26.61
CA THR A 275 -7.87 -33.04 26.68
C THR A 275 -6.72 -33.50 27.57
N LEU A 276 -5.82 -32.59 27.97
CA LEU A 276 -4.61 -32.93 28.72
C LEU A 276 -4.90 -32.87 30.22
N ASN A 277 -4.50 -33.93 30.94
CA ASN A 277 -4.63 -34.12 32.40
C ASN A 277 -6.06 -34.17 32.96
N ASP A 278 -6.97 -33.35 32.46
CA ASP A 278 -8.38 -33.28 32.82
C ASP A 278 -9.18 -32.95 31.54
N PRO A 279 -9.71 -33.98 30.84
CA PRO A 279 -10.44 -33.76 29.60
C PRO A 279 -11.80 -33.12 29.85
N GLU A 280 -12.22 -32.23 28.95
CA GLU A 280 -13.44 -31.43 29.04
C GLU A 280 -14.45 -31.80 27.93
N PRO A 281 -15.75 -31.49 28.08
CA PRO A 281 -16.39 -30.96 29.29
C PRO A 281 -16.57 -32.06 30.35
N ASN A 282 -16.20 -31.80 31.62
CA ASN A 282 -16.21 -32.81 32.69
C ASN A 282 -17.30 -32.64 33.75
N ASN A 283 -18.06 -31.55 33.71
CA ASN A 283 -19.11 -31.20 34.67
C ASN A 283 -18.64 -31.34 36.13
N SER A 284 -17.47 -30.80 36.48
CA SER A 284 -16.87 -30.95 37.80
C SER A 284 -17.80 -30.39 38.87
N GLY A 285 -18.08 -31.18 39.92
CA GLY A 285 -19.01 -30.78 40.98
C GLY A 285 -20.49 -30.78 40.57
N GLY A 286 -20.83 -31.15 39.33
CA GLY A 286 -22.21 -31.29 38.85
C GLY A 286 -22.92 -29.97 38.58
N ASN A 287 -22.16 -28.88 38.42
CA ASN A 287 -22.69 -27.53 38.19
C ASN A 287 -21.87 -26.72 37.18
N GLU A 288 -21.07 -27.37 36.34
CA GLU A 288 -20.30 -26.72 35.28
C GLU A 288 -21.06 -26.83 33.97
N SER A 289 -21.70 -25.73 33.59
CA SER A 289 -22.62 -25.70 32.45
C SER A 289 -22.27 -24.66 31.41
N TYR A 290 -21.22 -23.86 31.60
CA TYR A 290 -20.92 -22.70 30.77
C TYR A 290 -19.53 -22.80 30.17
N ALA A 291 -19.44 -22.57 28.85
CA ALA A 291 -18.20 -22.73 28.12
C ALA A 291 -17.28 -21.52 28.33
N HIS A 292 -16.02 -21.83 28.57
CA HIS A 292 -14.98 -20.88 28.92
C HIS A 292 -13.72 -21.18 28.09
N MET A 293 -13.13 -20.15 27.48
CA MET A 293 -11.86 -20.27 26.76
C MET A 293 -10.68 -19.96 27.67
N ILE A 294 -9.70 -20.87 27.72
CA ILE A 294 -8.46 -20.72 28.47
C ILE A 294 -7.51 -19.79 27.71
N GLY A 295 -7.22 -18.61 28.25
CA GLY A 295 -6.37 -17.61 27.59
C GLY A 295 -4.95 -17.48 28.14
N ASN A 296 -4.62 -18.17 29.24
CA ASN A 296 -3.33 -18.09 29.92
C ASN A 296 -2.49 -19.38 29.81
N ASP A 297 -1.21 -19.29 30.17
CA ASP A 297 -0.26 -20.41 30.10
C ASP A 297 -0.15 -21.23 31.40
N GLY A 298 -0.94 -20.89 32.43
CA GLY A 298 -0.93 -21.52 33.75
C GLY A 298 -1.48 -22.95 33.78
N ILE A 299 -2.01 -23.46 32.66
CA ILE A 299 -2.61 -24.79 32.55
C ILE A 299 -1.80 -25.64 31.57
N ASP A 300 -1.47 -26.87 31.96
CA ASP A 300 -0.73 -27.85 31.16
C ASP A 300 0.56 -27.29 30.54
N ASN A 301 1.30 -26.47 31.30
CA ASN A 301 2.50 -25.77 30.84
C ASN A 301 2.28 -24.97 29.53
N GLY A 302 1.11 -24.33 29.40
CA GLY A 302 0.71 -23.54 28.23
C GLY A 302 0.12 -24.34 27.08
N GLN A 303 0.09 -25.68 27.16
CA GLN A 303 -0.43 -26.52 26.06
C GLN A 303 -1.95 -26.44 25.88
N SER A 304 -2.67 -25.98 26.91
CA SER A 304 -4.13 -25.83 26.88
C SER A 304 -4.61 -24.41 26.59
N ARG A 305 -3.70 -23.49 26.25
CA ARG A 305 -4.08 -22.16 25.80
C ARG A 305 -4.91 -22.25 24.51
N GLY A 306 -6.02 -21.52 24.47
CA GLY A 306 -7.05 -21.56 23.44
C GLY A 306 -8.09 -22.68 23.60
N LYS A 307 -7.84 -23.68 24.45
CA LYS A 307 -8.78 -24.79 24.68
C LYS A 307 -9.96 -24.35 25.53
N TRP A 308 -11.06 -25.09 25.41
CA TRP A 308 -12.28 -24.83 26.16
C TRP A 308 -12.36 -25.67 27.42
N ASN A 309 -12.97 -25.07 28.43
CA ASN A 309 -13.32 -25.63 29.72
C ASN A 309 -14.81 -25.38 29.97
N ASP A 310 -15.45 -26.21 30.76
CA ASP A 310 -16.75 -25.90 31.36
C ASP A 310 -16.56 -25.39 32.79
N LEU A 311 -17.36 -24.39 33.17
CA LEU A 311 -17.31 -23.77 34.50
C LEU A 311 -18.73 -23.48 35.00
N PRO A 312 -18.92 -23.27 36.31
CA PRO A 312 -20.20 -22.80 36.84
C PRO A 312 -20.43 -21.34 36.42
N ASP A 313 -21.69 -20.89 36.41
CA ASP A 313 -22.02 -19.49 36.04
C ASP A 313 -21.21 -18.49 36.87
N ASP A 314 -21.09 -18.75 38.18
CA ASP A 314 -20.36 -17.94 39.14
C ASP A 314 -19.70 -18.84 40.19
N ARG A 315 -18.48 -18.48 40.61
CA ARG A 315 -17.64 -19.23 41.55
C ARG A 315 -16.56 -18.33 42.18
N ASP A 316 -16.15 -18.65 43.40
CA ASP A 316 -14.91 -18.13 43.98
C ASP A 316 -13.67 -18.84 43.38
N TYR A 317 -12.88 -18.11 42.60
CA TYR A 317 -11.69 -18.59 41.90
C TYR A 317 -10.40 -18.51 42.71
N GLY A 318 -10.44 -18.10 43.99
CA GLY A 318 -9.23 -17.94 44.81
C GLY A 318 -8.38 -19.21 44.96
N SER A 319 -8.98 -20.40 44.78
CA SER A 319 -8.30 -21.71 44.84
C SER A 319 -7.91 -22.30 43.48
N ILE A 320 -8.39 -21.72 42.39
CA ILE A 320 -8.11 -22.13 41.01
C ILE A 320 -7.94 -20.90 40.09
N PRO A 321 -7.04 -19.96 40.43
CA PRO A 321 -6.92 -18.67 39.74
C PRO A 321 -6.61 -18.82 38.25
N GLN A 322 -6.02 -19.95 37.83
CA GLN A 322 -5.75 -20.25 36.43
C GLN A 322 -6.99 -20.40 35.54
N PHE A 323 -8.19 -20.60 36.13
CA PHE A 323 -9.47 -20.66 35.42
C PHE A 323 -10.35 -19.42 35.68
N GLU A 324 -9.88 -18.43 36.43
CA GLU A 324 -10.66 -17.22 36.71
C GLU A 324 -11.04 -16.53 35.40
N PRO A 325 -12.33 -16.26 35.14
CA PRO A 325 -12.74 -15.43 34.01
C PRO A 325 -12.17 -14.03 34.19
N LEU A 326 -11.32 -13.61 33.28
CA LEU A 326 -10.78 -12.26 33.23
C LEU A 326 -11.71 -11.31 32.46
N GLY A 327 -12.69 -11.86 31.76
CA GLY A 327 -13.61 -11.13 30.93
C GLY A 327 -14.46 -12.04 30.06
N TYR A 328 -14.84 -11.53 28.89
CA TYR A 328 -15.67 -12.24 27.92
C TYR A 328 -15.34 -11.80 26.49
N ILE A 329 -15.63 -12.69 25.53
CA ILE A 329 -15.37 -12.44 24.12
C ILE A 329 -16.69 -12.08 23.46
N VAL A 330 -16.74 -10.88 22.85
CA VAL A 330 -17.90 -10.39 22.11
C VAL A 330 -17.64 -10.54 20.63
N GLU A 331 -18.64 -11.01 19.92
CA GLU A 331 -18.69 -11.11 18.47
C GLU A 331 -19.81 -10.23 17.92
N TYR A 332 -19.57 -9.66 16.73
CA TYR A 332 -20.50 -8.78 16.04
C TYR A 332 -20.67 -9.23 14.58
N GLY A 333 -21.91 -9.23 14.10
CA GLY A 333 -22.27 -9.58 12.73
C GLY A 333 -23.00 -10.93 12.60
N GLY A 334 -23.51 -11.18 11.40
CA GLY A 334 -24.15 -12.44 11.03
C GLY A 334 -25.68 -12.50 11.24
N PHE A 335 -26.31 -11.48 11.85
CA PHE A 335 -27.78 -11.43 11.90
C PHE A 335 -28.37 -10.92 10.57
N ALA A 336 -29.59 -11.37 10.28
CA ALA A 336 -30.32 -10.91 9.11
C ALA A 336 -30.65 -9.40 9.22
N ASN A 337 -30.44 -8.66 8.13
CA ASN A 337 -30.65 -7.21 7.99
C ASN A 337 -29.61 -6.31 8.70
N GLU A 338 -28.48 -6.85 9.12
CA GLU A 338 -27.33 -6.04 9.52
C GLU A 338 -26.55 -5.55 8.28
N THR A 339 -26.07 -4.30 8.33
CA THR A 339 -25.20 -3.74 7.28
C THR A 339 -23.78 -3.67 7.81
N GLN A 340 -22.85 -4.31 7.09
CA GLN A 340 -21.45 -4.39 7.49
C GLN A 340 -20.75 -3.02 7.35
N PRO A 341 -20.13 -2.49 8.42
CA PRO A 341 -19.42 -1.22 8.37
C PRO A 341 -18.11 -1.34 7.61
N GLN A 342 -17.72 -0.29 6.87
CA GLN A 342 -16.42 -0.21 6.20
C GLN A 342 -15.36 0.39 7.14
N THR A 343 -15.18 -0.22 8.31
CA THR A 343 -14.25 0.24 9.36
C THR A 343 -12.84 -0.33 9.23
N ARG A 344 -12.61 -1.17 8.21
CA ARG A 344 -11.35 -1.84 7.92
C ARG A 344 -10.75 -1.31 6.62
N GLY A 345 -9.45 -1.08 6.63
CA GLY A 345 -8.68 -0.73 5.45
C GLY A 345 -7.33 -1.44 5.42
N LEU A 346 -6.88 -1.81 4.23
CA LEU A 346 -5.60 -2.48 4.01
C LEU A 346 -4.57 -1.57 3.36
N ALA A 347 -3.44 -1.36 4.03
CA ALA A 347 -2.24 -0.84 3.41
C ALA A 347 -1.46 -2.01 2.81
N ASN A 348 -1.55 -2.14 1.49
CA ASN A 348 -0.75 -3.10 0.74
C ASN A 348 0.63 -2.47 0.49
N LEU A 349 1.62 -2.96 1.21
CA LEU A 349 3.01 -2.58 1.03
C LEU A 349 3.65 -3.44 -0.04
N VAL A 350 4.33 -2.81 -0.99
CA VAL A 350 5.18 -3.52 -1.94
C VAL A 350 6.62 -3.10 -1.68
N PHE A 351 7.47 -4.08 -1.45
CA PHE A 351 8.87 -3.87 -1.07
C PHE A 351 9.68 -3.60 -2.33
N GLY A 352 10.04 -2.34 -2.55
CA GLY A 352 10.83 -1.93 -3.72
C GLY A 352 10.18 -2.25 -5.07
N ALA A 353 8.85 -2.13 -5.20
CA ALA A 353 8.25 -2.10 -6.54
C ALA A 353 8.24 -0.67 -7.07
N ASP A 354 8.62 -0.54 -8.34
CA ASP A 354 8.29 0.60 -9.18
C ASP A 354 6.77 0.85 -9.19
N ASN A 355 6.38 2.08 -9.49
CA ASN A 355 4.97 2.44 -9.52
C ASN A 355 4.34 1.57 -10.60
N PRO A 356 3.09 1.12 -10.47
CA PRO A 356 2.35 0.74 -11.67
C PRO A 356 2.35 1.90 -12.69
N LEU A 357 2.46 3.17 -12.24
CA LEU A 357 2.63 4.35 -13.09
C LEU A 357 4.02 4.99 -12.96
N ASN A 358 5.05 4.40 -13.57
CA ASN A 358 6.47 4.68 -13.32
C ASN A 358 6.90 6.11 -13.70
N PHE A 359 6.53 7.10 -12.89
CA PHE A 359 6.80 8.50 -13.16
C PHE A 359 8.09 8.96 -12.47
N PRO A 360 8.87 9.82 -13.13
CA PRO A 360 10.10 10.35 -12.56
C PRO A 360 9.90 11.13 -11.26
N ASP A 361 10.60 10.74 -10.19
CA ASP A 361 10.69 11.44 -8.90
C ASP A 361 12.17 11.44 -8.49
N PHE A 362 12.89 12.51 -8.82
CA PHE A 362 14.34 12.58 -8.64
C PHE A 362 14.73 12.86 -7.18
N ASN A 363 13.92 13.64 -6.46
CA ASN A 363 14.19 13.98 -5.06
C ASN A 363 13.53 13.02 -4.05
N ARG A 364 12.76 12.03 -4.53
CA ARG A 364 12.05 11.00 -3.75
C ARG A 364 11.05 11.58 -2.76
N ASP A 365 10.39 12.66 -3.14
CA ASP A 365 9.41 13.30 -2.27
C ASP A 365 7.99 12.72 -2.41
N GLY A 366 7.81 11.75 -3.32
CA GLY A 366 6.55 11.09 -3.62
C GLY A 366 5.70 11.83 -4.65
N THR A 367 6.17 12.98 -5.15
CA THR A 367 5.56 13.74 -6.26
C THR A 367 6.46 13.61 -7.48
N PRO A 368 5.90 13.34 -8.67
CA PRO A 368 6.67 13.38 -9.90
C PRO A 368 7.31 14.75 -10.18
N ASP A 369 8.51 14.71 -10.77
CA ASP A 369 9.35 15.82 -11.14
C ASP A 369 9.43 15.96 -12.67
N ILE A 370 9.82 17.15 -13.14
CA ILE A 370 9.95 17.45 -14.57
C ILE A 370 11.43 17.59 -14.92
N LEU A 371 11.90 16.81 -15.90
CA LEU A 371 13.24 16.91 -16.45
C LEU A 371 13.21 17.79 -17.70
N TRP A 372 14.17 18.70 -17.81
CA TRP A 372 14.24 19.71 -18.86
C TRP A 372 15.58 19.68 -19.57
N ARG A 373 15.54 19.92 -20.89
CA ARG A 373 16.73 20.15 -21.71
C ARG A 373 16.52 21.33 -22.66
N ASN A 374 17.54 22.18 -22.79
CA ASN A 374 17.58 23.24 -23.78
C ASN A 374 18.39 22.79 -25.00
N TYR A 375 17.75 22.64 -26.16
CA TYR A 375 18.44 22.19 -27.38
C TYR A 375 19.19 23.28 -28.15
N ASN A 376 19.14 24.53 -27.68
CA ASN A 376 19.92 25.63 -28.26
C ASN A 376 21.27 25.84 -27.54
N ASP A 377 21.32 25.69 -26.21
CA ASP A 377 22.55 25.90 -25.43
C ASP A 377 23.00 24.69 -24.60
N GLY A 378 22.23 23.60 -24.59
CA GLY A 378 22.57 22.34 -23.93
C GLY A 378 22.41 22.33 -22.42
N LYS A 379 21.81 23.37 -21.82
CA LYS A 379 21.49 23.38 -20.38
C LYS A 379 20.42 22.34 -20.05
N ASN A 380 20.50 21.84 -18.82
CA ASN A 380 19.60 20.82 -18.30
C ASN A 380 19.09 21.27 -16.93
N ALA A 381 17.84 20.97 -16.59
CA ALA A 381 17.26 21.31 -15.30
C ALA A 381 16.30 20.23 -14.81
N VAL A 382 16.12 20.15 -13.51
CA VAL A 382 15.04 19.39 -12.88
C VAL A 382 14.17 20.37 -12.10
N TRP A 383 12.88 20.36 -12.38
CA TRP A 383 11.88 21.07 -11.61
C TRP A 383 11.19 20.06 -10.70
N THR A 384 11.41 20.19 -9.41
CA THR A 384 10.67 19.40 -8.43
C THR A 384 9.29 19.99 -8.24
N ILE A 385 8.26 19.15 -8.20
CA ILE A 385 6.87 19.63 -8.08
C ILE A 385 6.34 19.33 -6.69
N LYS A 386 5.65 20.31 -6.10
CA LYS A 386 4.90 20.13 -4.85
C LYS A 386 3.42 20.30 -5.14
N TYR A 387 2.62 19.40 -4.58
CA TYR A 387 1.17 19.48 -4.60
C TYR A 387 0.60 19.81 -3.22
N ASN A 388 -0.32 20.78 -3.18
CA ASN A 388 -1.10 21.11 -2.00
C ASN A 388 -2.60 21.14 -2.35
N ALA A 389 -3.29 20.06 -1.99
CA ALA A 389 -4.73 19.91 -2.22
C ALA A 389 -5.58 21.03 -1.57
N ALA A 390 -5.10 21.67 -0.50
CA ALA A 390 -5.84 22.75 0.16
C ALA A 390 -5.81 24.08 -0.63
N ASN A 391 -4.87 24.24 -1.58
CA ASN A 391 -4.82 25.42 -2.45
C ASN A 391 -5.57 25.16 -3.76
N THR A 392 -6.78 25.69 -3.87
CA THR A 392 -7.65 25.49 -5.03
C THR A 392 -7.30 26.37 -6.24
N THR A 393 -6.33 27.27 -6.13
CA THR A 393 -5.96 28.23 -7.20
C THR A 393 -4.60 27.93 -7.81
N THR A 394 -3.60 27.59 -6.98
CA THR A 394 -2.26 27.21 -7.41
C THR A 394 -1.80 25.99 -6.60
N PRO A 395 -2.45 24.82 -6.79
CA PRO A 395 -2.13 23.62 -6.05
C PRO A 395 -0.72 23.09 -6.35
N PHE A 396 -0.19 23.37 -7.53
CA PHE A 396 1.15 22.96 -7.96
C PHE A 396 2.14 24.12 -7.88
N THR A 397 3.30 23.86 -7.28
CA THR A 397 4.39 24.84 -7.14
C THR A 397 5.73 24.14 -7.29
N LEU A 398 6.78 24.86 -7.71
CA LEU A 398 8.14 24.32 -7.68
C LEU A 398 8.62 24.11 -6.25
N GLY A 399 9.22 22.95 -5.99
CA GLY A 399 9.92 22.62 -4.76
C GLY A 399 11.26 23.34 -4.65
N SER A 400 11.76 23.44 -3.43
CA SER A 400 13.06 24.09 -3.13
C SER A 400 14.26 23.40 -3.78
N ASP A 401 14.09 22.15 -4.19
CA ASP A 401 15.15 21.33 -4.78
C ASP A 401 15.24 21.49 -6.32
N SER A 402 14.34 22.27 -6.92
CA SER A 402 14.38 22.61 -8.34
C SER A 402 15.69 23.32 -8.69
N LYS A 403 16.40 22.85 -9.72
CA LYS A 403 17.74 23.35 -10.05
C LYS A 403 18.20 23.02 -11.47
N PHE A 404 19.22 23.73 -11.93
CA PHE A 404 20.02 23.30 -13.08
C PHE A 404 20.91 22.10 -12.67
N ILE A 405 21.00 21.12 -13.56
CA ILE A 405 21.95 20.01 -13.47
C ILE A 405 23.08 20.22 -14.49
N THR A 406 24.03 19.27 -14.55
CA THR A 406 25.19 19.34 -15.45
C THR A 406 24.77 19.65 -16.89
N GLN A 407 25.34 20.71 -17.47
CA GLN A 407 25.11 21.11 -18.86
C GLN A 407 25.86 20.20 -19.84
N VAL A 408 25.21 19.82 -20.95
CA VAL A 408 25.84 19.13 -22.09
C VAL A 408 25.84 20.07 -23.28
N GLN A 409 26.97 20.76 -23.52
CA GLN A 409 27.05 21.79 -24.57
C GLN A 409 26.86 21.24 -25.99
N ASP A 410 27.17 19.97 -26.21
CA ASP A 410 26.85 19.32 -27.48
C ASP A 410 25.34 19.04 -27.54
N THR A 411 24.64 19.84 -28.34
CA THR A 411 23.19 19.75 -28.54
C THR A 411 22.78 18.57 -29.42
N GLY A 412 23.73 17.82 -29.97
CA GLY A 412 23.45 16.53 -30.62
C GLY A 412 23.00 15.42 -29.67
N TRP A 413 23.22 15.61 -28.37
CA TRP A 413 22.72 14.72 -27.33
C TRP A 413 21.26 15.03 -26.98
N SER A 414 20.45 13.97 -26.85
CA SER A 414 19.07 13.99 -26.33
C SER A 414 18.97 13.08 -25.11
N MET A 415 18.04 13.37 -24.21
CA MET A 415 17.71 12.50 -23.09
C MET A 415 16.63 11.52 -23.56
N GLU A 416 16.87 10.22 -23.40
CA GLU A 416 16.07 9.16 -24.00
C GLU A 416 15.44 8.23 -22.96
N GLY A 417 15.45 8.62 -21.70
CA GLY A 417 14.80 7.83 -20.68
C GLY A 417 15.34 8.13 -19.30
N VAL A 418 14.45 7.88 -18.34
CA VAL A 418 14.72 8.10 -16.93
C VAL A 418 14.38 6.81 -16.19
N ALA A 419 15.35 6.27 -15.47
CA ALA A 419 15.25 4.97 -14.81
C ALA A 419 16.35 4.82 -13.76
N ASP A 420 16.16 3.97 -12.75
CA ASP A 420 17.20 3.68 -11.76
C ASP A 420 18.11 2.54 -12.26
N TYR A 421 19.17 2.88 -12.99
CA TYR A 421 20.03 1.89 -13.66
C TYR A 421 21.03 1.24 -12.70
N ASP A 422 21.37 1.88 -11.57
CA ASP A 422 22.27 1.33 -10.56
C ASP A 422 21.56 0.78 -9.30
N ASN A 423 20.23 0.88 -9.24
CA ASN A 423 19.37 0.46 -8.14
C ASN A 423 19.69 1.15 -6.81
N ASP A 424 20.20 2.38 -6.85
CA ASP A 424 20.43 3.18 -5.65
C ASP A 424 19.16 3.92 -5.18
N GLY A 425 18.12 3.91 -6.01
CA GLY A 425 16.80 4.50 -5.84
C GLY A 425 16.67 5.91 -6.42
N VAL A 426 17.75 6.53 -6.92
CA VAL A 426 17.71 7.82 -7.61
C VAL A 426 17.57 7.52 -9.09
N LEU A 427 16.74 8.28 -9.77
CA LEU A 427 16.59 8.10 -11.21
C LEU A 427 17.80 8.66 -11.96
N ASP A 428 18.30 7.83 -12.86
CA ASP A 428 19.40 8.09 -13.78
C ASP A 428 18.87 8.48 -15.16
N ILE A 429 19.74 9.02 -16.00
CA ILE A 429 19.36 9.55 -17.32
C ILE A 429 20.07 8.77 -18.43
N LEU A 430 19.31 8.20 -19.36
CA LEU A 430 19.79 7.62 -20.60
C LEU A 430 19.95 8.71 -21.66
N TRP A 431 21.06 8.68 -22.39
CA TRP A 431 21.42 9.67 -23.39
C TRP A 431 21.77 9.02 -24.72
N ARG A 432 21.35 9.66 -25.81
CA ARG A 432 21.77 9.32 -27.19
C ARG A 432 22.26 10.56 -27.93
N ASN A 433 23.33 10.43 -28.69
CA ASN A 433 23.77 11.45 -29.62
C ASN A 433 23.34 11.10 -31.04
N TYR A 434 22.44 11.88 -31.62
CA TYR A 434 21.92 11.64 -32.97
C TYR A 434 22.83 12.15 -34.10
N ASN A 435 23.92 12.86 -33.77
CA ASN A 435 24.91 13.28 -34.77
C ASN A 435 25.97 12.19 -35.03
N ASP A 436 26.33 11.40 -34.02
CA ASP A 436 27.43 10.43 -34.13
C ASP A 436 27.13 9.02 -33.59
N GLY A 437 25.93 8.81 -33.03
CA GLY A 437 25.45 7.50 -32.61
C GLY A 437 25.96 7.01 -31.26
N LYS A 438 26.69 7.85 -30.50
CA LYS A 438 27.12 7.49 -29.13
C LYS A 438 25.94 7.44 -28.17
N ASN A 439 26.07 6.60 -27.14
CA ASN A 439 25.07 6.45 -26.09
C ASN A 439 25.74 6.51 -24.70
N ALA A 440 25.04 7.05 -23.71
CA ALA A 440 25.57 7.14 -22.35
C ALA A 440 24.47 6.99 -21.29
N ILE A 441 24.86 6.57 -20.09
CA ILE A 441 24.01 6.63 -18.89
C ILE A 441 24.67 7.56 -17.88
N TRP A 442 23.88 8.47 -17.34
CA TRP A 442 24.25 9.35 -16.25
C TRP A 442 23.67 8.83 -14.95
N LEU A 443 24.55 8.29 -14.10
CA LEU A 443 24.17 7.97 -12.74
C LEU A 443 23.99 9.26 -11.96
N MET A 444 22.83 9.41 -11.32
CA MET A 444 22.48 10.59 -10.54
C MET A 444 22.62 10.28 -9.04
N GLN A 445 22.62 11.32 -8.21
CA GLN A 445 22.60 11.18 -6.76
C GLN A 445 21.93 12.37 -6.08
N ASN A 446 21.38 12.14 -4.89
CA ASN A 446 20.95 13.21 -3.99
C ASN A 446 22.08 13.52 -3.01
N GLY A 447 22.98 14.44 -3.41
CA GLY A 447 24.11 14.90 -2.60
C GLY A 447 23.70 15.95 -1.56
N SER A 448 24.70 16.52 -0.87
CA SER A 448 24.48 17.59 0.11
C SER A 448 23.94 18.89 -0.50
N ALA A 449 24.03 19.05 -1.82
CA ALA A 449 23.47 20.15 -2.60
C ALA A 449 22.23 19.74 -3.41
N GLY A 450 21.59 18.60 -3.08
CA GLY A 450 20.45 18.03 -3.80
C GLY A 450 20.86 17.18 -4.99
N LEU A 451 19.95 17.03 -5.96
CA LEU A 451 20.17 16.21 -7.17
C LEU A 451 21.37 16.69 -7.98
N GLU A 452 22.29 15.78 -8.31
CA GLU A 452 23.47 16.06 -9.12
C GLU A 452 23.95 14.82 -9.87
N LEU A 453 24.79 15.02 -10.89
CA LEU A 453 25.46 13.93 -11.60
C LEU A 453 26.50 13.28 -10.68
N LYS A 454 26.33 11.99 -10.38
CA LYS A 454 27.31 11.16 -9.69
C LYS A 454 28.44 10.78 -10.63
N ASN A 455 28.10 10.18 -11.77
CA ASN A 455 29.06 9.87 -12.83
C ASN A 455 28.36 9.62 -14.18
N GLY A 456 29.07 9.84 -15.30
CA GLY A 456 28.59 9.49 -16.64
C GLY A 456 29.40 8.36 -17.25
N TYR A 457 28.72 7.40 -17.89
CA TYR A 457 29.34 6.25 -18.53
C TYR A 457 28.84 6.10 -19.97
N PHE A 458 29.75 6.02 -20.94
CA PHE A 458 29.40 5.61 -22.30
C PHE A 458 28.99 4.14 -22.31
N ILE A 459 27.92 3.81 -23.02
CA ILE A 459 27.52 2.44 -23.30
C ILE A 459 27.82 2.12 -24.78
N THR A 460 27.35 0.97 -25.27
CA THR A 460 27.62 0.54 -26.66
C THR A 460 27.13 1.59 -27.67
N ASP A 461 28.01 2.01 -28.59
CA ASP A 461 27.70 2.93 -29.68
C ASP A 461 26.79 2.26 -30.74
N VAL A 462 25.87 3.03 -31.32
CA VAL A 462 25.10 2.67 -32.52
C VAL A 462 25.35 3.72 -33.60
N PRO A 463 26.40 3.57 -34.42
CA PRO A 463 26.83 4.60 -35.38
C PRO A 463 25.81 4.90 -36.49
N ASP A 464 24.90 3.97 -36.77
CA ASP A 464 23.78 4.22 -37.69
C ASP A 464 22.72 5.05 -36.95
N THR A 465 22.67 6.34 -37.26
CA THR A 465 21.78 7.31 -36.63
C THR A 465 20.32 7.18 -37.06
N ALA A 466 20.01 6.28 -38.01
CA ALA A 466 18.62 5.91 -38.30
C ALA A 466 18.00 5.04 -37.19
N TRP A 467 18.83 4.49 -36.28
CA TRP A 467 18.36 3.89 -35.04
C TRP A 467 18.05 4.97 -34.01
N GLU A 468 16.86 4.91 -33.44
CA GLU A 468 16.37 5.79 -32.38
C GLU A 468 15.99 4.95 -31.16
N ILE A 469 16.08 5.57 -29.97
CA ILE A 469 15.65 4.95 -28.71
C ILE A 469 14.20 5.35 -28.48
N GLU A 470 13.33 4.36 -28.37
CA GLU A 470 11.88 4.58 -28.25
C GLU A 470 11.39 4.45 -26.81
N ALA A 471 12.14 3.69 -26.00
CA ALA A 471 11.77 3.40 -24.63
C ALA A 471 12.94 2.91 -23.78
N ALA A 472 12.87 3.21 -22.49
CA ALA A 472 13.64 2.57 -21.43
C ALA A 472 12.68 1.93 -20.41
N LYS A 473 12.35 0.64 -20.58
CA LYS A 473 11.36 -0.05 -19.74
C LYS A 473 11.65 -1.53 -19.56
N ASP A 474 11.07 -2.14 -18.55
CA ASP A 474 11.11 -3.58 -18.35
C ASP A 474 10.30 -4.31 -19.42
N PHE A 475 11.00 -4.84 -20.42
CA PHE A 475 10.45 -5.61 -21.53
C PHE A 475 10.64 -7.12 -21.35
N ASN A 476 11.30 -7.55 -20.27
CA ASN A 476 11.65 -8.96 -20.03
C ASN A 476 11.21 -9.50 -18.65
N GLY A 477 10.48 -8.70 -17.87
CA GLY A 477 9.91 -9.05 -16.57
C GLY A 477 10.92 -9.18 -15.43
N ASP A 478 12.17 -8.70 -15.62
CA ASP A 478 13.21 -8.77 -14.59
C ASP A 478 13.26 -7.53 -13.69
N ARG A 479 12.33 -6.59 -13.90
CA ARG A 479 12.18 -5.30 -13.22
C ARG A 479 13.35 -4.34 -13.40
N LYS A 480 14.18 -4.58 -14.40
CA LYS A 480 15.21 -3.64 -14.85
C LYS A 480 14.86 -3.12 -16.21
N GLN A 481 15.30 -1.91 -16.50
CA GLN A 481 14.98 -1.27 -17.75
C GLN A 481 15.82 -1.87 -18.88
N ASN A 482 15.15 -2.22 -19.96
CA ASN A 482 15.74 -2.54 -21.25
C ASN A 482 15.55 -1.34 -22.18
N ILE A 483 16.36 -1.24 -23.22
CA ILE A 483 16.28 -0.14 -24.20
C ILE A 483 15.63 -0.67 -25.47
N LEU A 484 14.47 -0.11 -25.84
CA LEU A 484 13.81 -0.39 -27.11
C LEU A 484 14.38 0.51 -28.20
N TRP A 485 14.76 -0.12 -29.30
CA TRP A 485 15.37 0.52 -30.44
C TRP A 485 14.51 0.31 -31.68
N ARG A 486 14.39 1.36 -32.50
CA ARG A 486 13.76 1.28 -33.83
C ARG A 486 14.66 1.91 -34.88
N ASN A 487 14.82 1.24 -36.02
CA ASN A 487 15.45 1.84 -37.20
C ASN A 487 14.38 2.39 -38.14
N TYR A 488 14.22 3.71 -38.22
CA TYR A 488 13.19 4.32 -39.07
C TYR A 488 13.47 4.25 -40.57
N LYS A 489 14.67 3.83 -40.97
CA LYS A 489 15.04 3.65 -42.38
C LYS A 489 14.79 2.23 -42.87
N THR A 490 15.01 1.22 -42.04
CA THR A 490 14.85 -0.20 -42.42
C THR A 490 13.58 -0.82 -41.87
N GLY A 491 13.05 -0.32 -40.75
CA GLY A 491 11.92 -0.90 -40.04
C GLY A 491 12.30 -1.94 -38.99
N GLN A 492 13.61 -2.21 -38.82
CA GLN A 492 14.13 -3.15 -37.83
C GLN A 492 13.91 -2.64 -36.41
N ASN A 493 13.68 -3.56 -35.46
CA ASN A 493 13.49 -3.24 -34.06
C ASN A 493 14.40 -4.14 -33.20
N ALA A 494 14.86 -3.63 -32.06
CA ALA A 494 15.68 -4.41 -31.13
C ALA A 494 15.39 -4.02 -29.68
N ILE A 495 15.59 -4.95 -28.76
CA ILE A 495 15.56 -4.69 -27.32
C ILE A 495 16.93 -5.01 -26.76
N TRP A 496 17.54 -4.04 -26.06
CA TRP A 496 18.85 -4.18 -25.44
C TRP A 496 18.70 -4.37 -23.93
N THR A 497 19.36 -5.38 -23.40
CA THR A 497 19.49 -5.58 -21.96
C THR A 497 20.89 -5.15 -21.52
N LEU A 498 20.97 -4.34 -20.48
CA LEU A 498 22.23 -3.91 -19.88
C LEU A 498 22.44 -4.62 -18.53
N ASP A 499 23.65 -5.09 -18.31
CA ASP A 499 24.09 -5.55 -17.00
C ASP A 499 24.79 -4.39 -16.27
N PHE A 500 24.54 -4.28 -14.97
CA PHE A 500 25.23 -3.35 -14.07
C PHE A 500 26.07 -4.10 -13.04
N ASN A 501 27.34 -3.73 -12.91
CA ASN A 501 28.26 -4.27 -11.91
C ASN A 501 28.98 -3.13 -11.16
N ALA A 502 28.46 -2.80 -9.98
CA ALA A 502 29.01 -1.77 -9.10
C ALA A 502 30.51 -1.96 -8.73
N THR A 503 31.05 -3.17 -8.84
CA THR A 503 32.46 -3.44 -8.52
C THR A 503 33.42 -3.03 -9.64
N ASN A 504 32.91 -2.80 -10.85
CA ASN A 504 33.73 -2.34 -11.97
C ASN A 504 33.88 -0.81 -11.92
N THR A 505 35.03 -0.36 -11.43
CA THR A 505 35.33 1.06 -11.25
C THR A 505 35.62 1.82 -12.56
N ASN A 506 35.76 1.13 -13.70
CA ASN A 506 36.01 1.78 -14.99
C ASN A 506 34.70 2.09 -15.72
N ASN A 507 33.88 1.07 -15.97
CA ASN A 507 32.54 1.20 -16.53
C ASN A 507 31.67 0.07 -15.98
N PRO A 508 30.68 0.37 -15.13
CA PRO A 508 29.85 -0.64 -14.52
C PRO A 508 28.80 -1.21 -15.48
N PHE A 509 28.60 -0.59 -16.65
CA PHE A 509 27.63 -1.04 -17.65
C PHE A 509 28.27 -1.93 -18.71
N SER A 510 27.58 -3.01 -19.06
CA SER A 510 27.92 -3.85 -20.21
C SER A 510 26.66 -4.35 -20.91
N LEU A 511 26.70 -4.42 -22.24
CA LEU A 511 25.60 -5.00 -23.02
C LEU A 511 25.51 -6.51 -22.78
N ASN A 512 24.37 -6.98 -22.30
CA ASN A 512 24.09 -8.39 -22.16
C ASN A 512 23.75 -8.96 -23.53
N SER A 513 24.72 -9.61 -24.16
CA SER A 513 24.55 -10.17 -25.52
C SER A 513 23.54 -11.31 -25.59
N ALA A 514 23.17 -11.95 -24.47
CA ALA A 514 22.17 -13.01 -24.43
C ALA A 514 20.74 -12.47 -24.28
N GLY A 515 20.58 -11.35 -23.55
CA GLY A 515 19.30 -10.64 -23.40
C GLY A 515 19.00 -9.64 -24.53
N THR A 516 20.02 -9.20 -25.26
CA THR A 516 19.88 -8.26 -26.37
C THR A 516 19.53 -8.98 -27.68
N LEU A 517 18.36 -8.67 -28.26
CA LEU A 517 17.89 -9.31 -29.49
C LEU A 517 17.21 -8.32 -30.44
N PHE A 518 17.31 -8.63 -31.74
CA PHE A 518 16.35 -8.12 -32.72
C PHE A 518 15.00 -8.80 -32.49
N ILE A 519 13.95 -8.00 -32.47
CA ILE A 519 12.56 -8.48 -32.47
C ILE A 519 11.98 -8.38 -33.88
N ASP A 520 10.69 -8.67 -34.04
CA ASP A 520 10.02 -8.62 -35.35
C ASP A 520 10.22 -7.27 -36.04
N GLU A 521 10.44 -7.32 -37.36
CA GLU A 521 10.63 -6.15 -38.20
C GLU A 521 9.28 -5.59 -38.65
N GLN A 522 9.13 -4.25 -38.61
CA GLN A 522 8.01 -3.54 -39.23
C GLN A 522 8.53 -2.75 -40.43
N THR A 523 8.59 -3.40 -41.59
CA THR A 523 9.15 -2.85 -42.83
C THR A 523 8.33 -1.70 -43.42
N ASP A 524 7.05 -1.60 -43.07
CA ASP A 524 6.25 -0.42 -43.41
C ASP A 524 6.60 0.70 -42.44
N THR A 525 7.52 1.58 -42.85
CA THR A 525 8.04 2.68 -42.04
C THR A 525 7.01 3.79 -41.78
N THR A 526 5.78 3.68 -42.32
CA THR A 526 4.68 4.56 -41.92
C THR A 526 4.05 4.18 -40.58
N TRP A 527 4.36 2.98 -40.08
CA TRP A 527 4.16 2.62 -38.68
C TRP A 527 5.32 3.12 -37.85
N GLU A 528 5.01 3.79 -36.76
CA GLU A 528 5.97 4.28 -35.77
C GLU A 528 5.56 3.74 -34.40
N ILE A 529 6.51 3.66 -33.46
CA ILE A 529 6.20 3.32 -32.08
C ILE A 529 5.59 4.57 -31.46
N ALA A 530 4.38 4.43 -30.92
CA ALA A 530 3.61 5.54 -30.37
C ALA A 530 3.55 5.50 -28.84
N GLY A 531 4.07 4.45 -28.22
CA GLY A 531 4.15 4.30 -26.78
C GLY A 531 4.38 2.85 -26.36
N TRP A 532 4.40 2.64 -25.06
CA TRP A 532 4.57 1.33 -24.45
C TRP A 532 3.85 1.29 -23.11
N HIS A 533 3.33 0.12 -22.75
CA HIS A 533 2.76 -0.17 -21.43
C HIS A 533 2.45 -1.66 -21.34
N ASP A 534 2.17 -2.20 -20.16
CA ASP A 534 1.57 -3.54 -20.09
C ASP A 534 0.15 -3.48 -20.69
N MET A 535 0.01 -3.99 -21.91
CA MET A 535 -1.26 -4.02 -22.64
C MET A 535 -1.93 -5.38 -22.52
N THR A 536 -1.21 -6.40 -22.05
CA THR A 536 -1.71 -7.78 -21.94
C THR A 536 -1.96 -8.23 -20.50
N GLY A 537 -1.56 -7.44 -19.51
CA GLY A 537 -1.73 -7.71 -18.08
C GLY A 537 -0.81 -8.80 -17.55
N ASP A 538 0.34 -9.03 -18.19
CA ASP A 538 1.31 -10.05 -17.77
C ASP A 538 2.52 -9.50 -17.01
N GLY A 539 2.51 -8.19 -16.72
CA GLY A 539 3.52 -7.48 -15.95
C GLY A 539 4.76 -7.11 -16.76
N ILE A 540 4.73 -7.28 -18.08
CA ILE A 540 5.80 -6.89 -19.02
C ILE A 540 5.28 -5.73 -19.88
N ALA A 541 6.12 -4.74 -20.18
CA ALA A 541 5.73 -3.70 -21.12
C ALA A 541 5.57 -4.26 -22.54
N ASP A 542 4.53 -3.84 -23.22
CA ASP A 542 4.23 -4.14 -24.62
C ASP A 542 4.45 -2.90 -25.50
N ILE A 543 4.51 -3.10 -26.82
CA ILE A 543 4.77 -2.01 -27.77
C ILE A 543 3.46 -1.58 -28.44
N VAL A 544 3.18 -0.28 -28.40
CA VAL A 544 2.03 0.32 -29.11
C VAL A 544 2.52 0.99 -30.40
N TRP A 545 1.88 0.63 -31.49
CA TRP A 545 2.20 1.07 -32.84
C TRP A 545 1.10 1.97 -33.40
N ARG A 546 1.49 3.02 -34.12
CA ARG A 546 0.56 3.86 -34.87
C ARG A 546 1.03 4.03 -36.31
N ASN A 547 0.09 3.90 -37.23
CA ASN A 547 0.31 4.24 -38.63
C ASN A 547 -0.18 5.66 -38.89
N PHE A 548 0.75 6.62 -38.97
CA PHE A 548 0.38 8.04 -39.11
C PHE A 548 -0.24 8.39 -40.46
N SER A 549 -0.04 7.55 -41.48
CA SER A 549 -0.64 7.76 -42.81
C SER A 549 -2.08 7.24 -42.94
N THR A 550 -2.47 6.25 -42.12
CA THR A 550 -3.80 5.61 -42.20
C THR A 550 -4.65 5.78 -40.93
N GLY A 551 -4.06 6.21 -39.81
CA GLY A 551 -4.72 6.34 -38.51
C GLY A 551 -4.86 5.04 -37.73
N ARG A 552 -4.38 3.91 -38.28
CA ARG A 552 -4.44 2.58 -37.67
C ARG A 552 -3.54 2.47 -36.44
N ASN A 553 -3.96 1.63 -35.50
CA ASN A 553 -3.23 1.36 -34.26
C ASN A 553 -3.07 -0.15 -34.06
N ALA A 554 -1.94 -0.57 -33.50
CA ALA A 554 -1.70 -1.97 -33.17
C ALA A 554 -0.93 -2.10 -31.86
N VAL A 555 -1.08 -3.24 -31.21
CA VAL A 555 -0.29 -3.62 -30.04
C VAL A 555 0.52 -4.86 -30.40
N TRP A 556 1.79 -4.83 -30.08
CA TRP A 556 2.65 -6.00 -30.06
C TRP A 556 2.87 -6.42 -28.62
N GLY A 557 2.11 -7.44 -28.19
CA GLY A 557 2.35 -8.10 -26.92
C GLY A 557 3.74 -8.71 -26.90
N LEU A 558 4.48 -8.48 -25.84
CA LEU A 558 5.79 -9.05 -25.57
C LEU A 558 5.66 -10.19 -24.56
N ARG A 559 6.71 -10.99 -24.48
CA ARG A 559 6.87 -12.03 -23.47
C ARG A 559 8.34 -12.20 -23.15
N SER A 560 8.60 -12.74 -21.97
CA SER A 560 9.93 -13.16 -21.55
C SER A 560 10.06 -14.67 -21.54
N THR A 561 11.12 -15.18 -22.15
CA THR A 561 11.53 -16.59 -22.00
C THR A 561 12.93 -16.64 -21.43
N ASN A 562 13.05 -17.04 -20.15
CA ASN A 562 14.31 -17.05 -19.40
C ASN A 562 15.02 -15.69 -19.36
N GLY A 563 14.26 -14.59 -19.18
CA GLY A 563 14.81 -13.23 -19.11
C GLY A 563 15.12 -12.61 -20.47
N VAL A 564 14.75 -13.28 -21.57
CA VAL A 564 14.96 -12.80 -22.93
C VAL A 564 13.62 -12.31 -23.50
N PRO A 565 13.52 -11.02 -23.86
CA PRO A 565 12.30 -10.45 -24.42
C PRO A 565 12.10 -10.90 -25.88
N SER A 566 10.85 -11.16 -26.26
CA SER A 566 10.47 -11.51 -27.63
C SER A 566 9.01 -11.13 -27.88
N VAL A 567 8.63 -10.97 -29.15
CA VAL A 567 7.22 -10.74 -29.51
C VAL A 567 6.40 -12.01 -29.26
N ASP A 568 5.26 -11.85 -28.59
CA ASP A 568 4.25 -12.89 -28.47
C ASP A 568 3.24 -12.79 -29.61
N ASN A 569 3.47 -13.59 -30.65
CA ASN A 569 2.60 -13.62 -31.83
C ASN A 569 1.16 -14.06 -31.53
N THR A 570 0.86 -14.58 -30.33
CA THR A 570 -0.51 -14.88 -29.91
C THR A 570 -1.24 -13.70 -29.26
N LYS A 571 -0.51 -12.65 -28.90
CA LYS A 571 -1.00 -11.44 -28.22
C LYS A 571 -0.76 -10.15 -29.04
N GLN A 572 -0.64 -10.27 -30.36
CA GLN A 572 -0.67 -9.12 -31.26
C GLN A 572 -2.10 -8.83 -31.72
N TYR A 573 -2.53 -7.58 -31.69
CA TYR A 573 -3.87 -7.20 -32.13
C TYR A 573 -3.93 -5.77 -32.67
N PHE A 574 -4.92 -5.52 -33.53
CA PHE A 574 -5.26 -4.16 -33.98
C PHE A 574 -6.22 -3.52 -32.98
N VAL A 575 -5.98 -2.24 -32.70
CA VAL A 575 -6.89 -1.37 -31.96
C VAL A 575 -7.70 -0.57 -32.97
N ALA A 576 -8.89 -0.09 -32.60
CA ALA A 576 -9.69 0.73 -33.50
C ALA A 576 -8.90 1.95 -34.04
N ASP A 577 -9.23 2.34 -35.25
CA ASP A 577 -8.67 3.54 -35.87
C ASP A 577 -9.22 4.78 -35.16
N ALA A 578 -8.34 5.73 -34.83
CA ALA A 578 -8.77 7.05 -34.39
C ALA A 578 -9.18 7.90 -35.62
N PRO A 579 -10.18 8.79 -35.51
CA PRO A 579 -10.53 9.69 -36.61
C PRO A 579 -9.33 10.54 -37.06
N PHE A 580 -9.32 10.96 -38.34
CA PHE A 580 -8.27 11.85 -38.86
C PHE A 580 -8.16 13.13 -38.01
N GLY A 581 -6.92 13.53 -37.72
CA GLY A 581 -6.60 14.70 -36.90
C GLY A 581 -6.38 14.42 -35.42
N TRP A 582 -6.59 13.18 -34.97
CA TRP A 582 -6.21 12.73 -33.63
C TRP A 582 -4.81 12.10 -33.64
N GLU A 583 -4.02 12.42 -32.63
CA GLU A 583 -2.69 11.88 -32.35
C GLU A 583 -2.71 11.14 -31.01
N LEU A 584 -2.01 10.01 -30.96
CA LEU A 584 -1.79 9.26 -29.72
C LEU A 584 -0.59 9.91 -29.04
N GLU A 585 -0.82 10.53 -27.89
CA GLU A 585 0.21 11.26 -27.15
C GLU A 585 0.89 10.35 -26.14
N GLU A 586 0.11 9.58 -25.38
CA GLU A 586 0.63 8.79 -24.26
C GLU A 586 -0.11 7.47 -24.09
N VAL A 587 0.60 6.47 -23.56
CA VAL A 587 0.05 5.16 -23.16
C VAL A 587 0.33 4.93 -21.68
N VAL A 588 -0.70 5.11 -20.85
CA VAL A 588 -0.58 5.08 -19.38
C VAL A 588 -1.84 4.48 -18.79
N ASP A 589 -1.73 3.68 -17.72
CA ASP A 589 -2.88 3.17 -16.98
C ASP A 589 -3.58 4.30 -16.18
N PHE A 590 -4.54 4.98 -16.81
CA PHE A 590 -5.31 6.04 -16.13
C PHE A 590 -6.30 5.46 -15.12
N ASN A 591 -6.77 4.24 -15.36
CA ASN A 591 -7.87 3.64 -14.63
C ASN A 591 -7.42 2.66 -13.52
N GLY A 592 -6.12 2.45 -13.35
CA GLY A 592 -5.51 1.64 -12.29
C GLY A 592 -5.79 0.13 -12.40
N ASP A 593 -6.17 -0.37 -13.58
CA ASP A 593 -6.44 -1.80 -13.79
C ASP A 593 -5.20 -2.62 -14.20
N GLY A 594 -4.03 -1.95 -14.29
CA GLY A 594 -2.77 -2.53 -14.71
C GLY A 594 -2.63 -2.63 -16.23
N ILE A 595 -3.57 -2.10 -17.01
CA ILE A 595 -3.51 -2.06 -18.48
C ILE A 595 -3.29 -0.63 -18.95
N GLY A 596 -2.39 -0.43 -19.91
CA GLY A 596 -2.15 0.89 -20.49
C GLY A 596 -3.37 1.42 -21.27
N ASP A 597 -3.81 2.63 -20.94
CA ASP A 597 -4.88 3.35 -21.63
C ASP A 597 -4.29 4.38 -22.61
N PHE A 598 -5.04 4.73 -23.65
CA PHE A 598 -4.54 5.66 -24.69
C PHE A 598 -5.04 7.09 -24.44
N LEU A 599 -4.11 8.04 -24.35
CA LEU A 599 -4.39 9.47 -24.35
C LEU A 599 -4.27 10.05 -25.75
N TRP A 600 -5.36 10.60 -26.24
CA TRP A 600 -5.48 11.17 -27.57
C TRP A 600 -5.60 12.69 -27.52
N ARG A 601 -4.98 13.37 -28.49
CA ARG A 601 -5.15 14.80 -28.72
C ARG A 601 -5.51 15.09 -30.16
N ASN A 602 -6.42 16.02 -30.40
CA ASN A 602 -6.73 16.53 -31.72
C ASN A 602 -6.16 17.94 -31.87
N TYR A 603 -5.05 18.10 -32.59
CA TYR A 603 -4.41 19.40 -32.78
C TYR A 603 -5.22 20.38 -33.65
N THR A 604 -6.23 19.89 -34.38
CA THR A 604 -7.11 20.76 -35.19
C THR A 604 -8.25 21.36 -34.35
N THR A 605 -8.87 20.55 -33.49
CA THR A 605 -10.01 20.98 -32.66
C THR A 605 -9.59 21.39 -31.25
N GLY A 606 -8.41 20.98 -30.80
CA GLY A 606 -7.88 21.10 -29.44
C GLY A 606 -8.49 20.11 -28.44
N GLU A 607 -9.36 19.20 -28.90
CA GLU A 607 -10.01 18.18 -28.07
C GLU A 607 -9.02 17.11 -27.59
N ASN A 608 -9.29 16.49 -26.45
CA ASN A 608 -8.54 15.34 -25.95
C ASN A 608 -9.49 14.22 -25.55
N ALA A 609 -9.03 12.97 -25.62
CA ALA A 609 -9.82 11.81 -25.23
C ALA A 609 -8.94 10.76 -24.55
N ILE A 610 -9.51 10.05 -23.58
CA ILE A 610 -8.91 8.84 -23.03
C ILE A 610 -9.70 7.64 -23.55
N TRP A 611 -9.00 6.62 -24.04
CA TRP A 611 -9.56 5.32 -24.34
C TRP A 611 -9.08 4.33 -23.28
N GLU A 612 -9.97 3.97 -22.35
CA GLU A 612 -9.73 2.89 -21.40
C GLU A 612 -9.63 1.55 -22.14
N MET A 613 -8.46 0.94 -22.07
CA MET A 613 -8.14 -0.27 -22.80
C MET A 613 -8.58 -1.53 -22.04
N SER A 614 -8.37 -2.68 -22.65
CA SER A 614 -8.63 -3.97 -22.03
C SER A 614 -7.59 -4.97 -22.51
N SER A 615 -7.14 -5.83 -21.61
CA SER A 615 -6.15 -6.87 -21.93
C SER A 615 -6.58 -7.70 -23.14
N GLY A 616 -5.68 -7.81 -24.12
CA GLY A 616 -5.84 -8.67 -25.30
C GLY A 616 -6.92 -8.22 -26.29
N GLY A 617 -7.33 -6.95 -26.26
CA GLY A 617 -8.43 -6.45 -27.10
C GLY A 617 -8.46 -4.94 -27.32
N ASN A 618 -9.64 -4.47 -27.73
CA ASN A 618 -9.91 -3.07 -28.03
C ASN A 618 -10.30 -2.31 -26.75
N PHE A 619 -10.42 -0.98 -26.85
CA PHE A 619 -10.95 -0.16 -25.75
C PHE A 619 -12.35 -0.62 -25.32
N ARG A 620 -12.69 -0.41 -24.05
CA ARG A 620 -13.97 -0.83 -23.46
C ARG A 620 -15.12 -0.17 -24.24
N GLN A 621 -16.22 -0.89 -24.48
CA GLN A 621 -17.32 -0.43 -25.34
C GLN A 621 -17.95 0.93 -24.94
N ASN A 622 -17.69 1.41 -23.72
CA ASN A 622 -18.03 2.74 -23.18
C ASN A 622 -16.84 3.50 -22.55
N GLY A 623 -15.60 3.06 -22.80
CA GLY A 623 -14.36 3.55 -22.19
C GLY A 623 -13.65 4.63 -22.99
N ALA A 624 -14.23 5.12 -24.09
CA ALA A 624 -13.74 6.29 -24.80
C ALA A 624 -14.52 7.53 -24.37
N TYR A 625 -13.86 8.52 -23.76
CA TYR A 625 -14.52 9.76 -23.34
C TYR A 625 -13.62 10.99 -23.52
N SER A 626 -14.28 12.12 -23.81
CA SER A 626 -13.63 13.41 -24.00
C SER A 626 -13.13 13.96 -22.67
N VAL A 627 -11.89 14.42 -22.64
CA VAL A 627 -11.25 15.04 -21.48
C VAL A 627 -10.86 16.46 -21.84
N THR A 628 -11.85 17.34 -21.87
CA THR A 628 -11.68 18.72 -22.34
C THR A 628 -12.17 19.69 -21.27
N PRO A 629 -11.38 20.73 -20.92
CA PRO A 629 -11.88 21.84 -20.13
C PRO A 629 -12.97 22.61 -20.91
N ASN A 630 -13.75 23.43 -20.20
CA ASN A 630 -14.67 24.41 -20.84
C ASN A 630 -13.94 25.46 -21.71
N VAL A 631 -12.61 25.47 -21.68
CA VAL A 631 -11.75 26.32 -22.51
C VAL A 631 -10.73 25.39 -23.16
N THR A 632 -10.83 25.21 -24.47
CA THR A 632 -9.90 24.38 -25.25
C THR A 632 -8.55 25.07 -25.34
N PRO A 633 -7.42 24.42 -24.95
CA PRO A 633 -6.10 24.96 -25.23
C PRO A 633 -5.94 25.21 -26.72
N ALA A 634 -5.42 26.38 -27.08
CA ALA A 634 -5.06 26.71 -28.46
C ALA A 634 -4.07 25.66 -29.02
N ALA A 635 -3.93 25.61 -30.34
CA ALA A 635 -3.04 24.67 -31.03
C ALA A 635 -1.56 24.76 -30.57
N ASP A 636 -1.17 25.84 -29.89
CA ASP A 636 0.19 26.05 -29.36
C ASP A 636 0.45 25.32 -28.03
N TRP A 637 -0.56 24.67 -27.45
CA TRP A 637 -0.41 23.80 -26.29
C TRP A 637 -0.25 22.34 -26.73
N GLU A 638 0.79 21.69 -26.21
CA GLU A 638 1.12 20.28 -26.45
C GLU A 638 1.14 19.51 -25.12
N ILE A 639 0.87 18.21 -25.20
CA ILE A 639 0.93 17.30 -24.06
C ILE A 639 2.35 16.74 -24.01
N GLU A 640 3.07 17.02 -22.94
CA GLU A 640 4.49 16.66 -22.79
C GLU A 640 4.72 15.48 -21.85
N GLY A 641 3.66 14.99 -21.23
CA GLY A 641 3.77 13.86 -20.34
C GLY A 641 2.52 13.63 -19.52
N VAL A 642 2.50 12.47 -18.89
CA VAL A 642 1.51 12.11 -17.88
C VAL A 642 2.27 11.70 -16.64
N ALA A 643 1.85 12.20 -15.48
CA ALA A 643 2.34 11.76 -14.20
C ALA A 643 1.34 12.00 -13.07
N ASP A 644 1.38 11.19 -12.02
CA ASP A 644 0.52 11.32 -10.85
C ASP A 644 1.02 12.44 -9.92
N PHE A 645 0.93 13.70 -10.38
CA PHE A 645 1.34 14.89 -9.63
C PHE A 645 0.52 15.11 -8.35
N THR A 646 -0.67 14.50 -8.24
CA THR A 646 -1.48 14.53 -7.02
C THR A 646 -1.30 13.33 -6.09
N GLY A 647 -0.60 12.29 -6.55
CA GLY A 647 -0.40 10.99 -5.90
C GLY A 647 -1.68 10.16 -5.73
N ASP A 648 -2.78 10.49 -6.41
CA ASP A 648 -4.08 9.84 -6.24
C ASP A 648 -4.23 8.52 -7.02
N GLY A 649 -3.15 8.08 -7.66
CA GLY A 649 -3.07 6.87 -8.46
C GLY A 649 -3.64 7.04 -9.86
N ILE A 650 -3.85 8.26 -10.32
CA ILE A 650 -4.32 8.59 -11.66
C ILE A 650 -3.27 9.49 -12.32
N GLY A 651 -2.96 9.23 -13.60
CA GLY A 651 -2.09 10.12 -14.35
C GLY A 651 -2.73 11.51 -14.52
N ASP A 652 -2.07 12.55 -14.01
CA ASP A 652 -2.34 13.95 -14.35
C ASP A 652 -1.60 14.30 -15.65
N ILE A 653 -2.11 15.25 -16.43
CA ILE A 653 -1.54 15.57 -17.75
C ILE A 653 -0.66 16.82 -17.64
N LEU A 654 0.60 16.71 -18.08
CA LEU A 654 1.54 17.83 -18.18
C LEU A 654 1.44 18.48 -19.56
N TRP A 655 1.34 19.80 -19.55
CA TRP A 655 1.12 20.62 -20.73
C TRP A 655 2.21 21.67 -20.88
N ARG A 656 2.59 21.92 -22.14
CA ARG A 656 3.52 22.98 -22.51
C ARG A 656 2.94 23.87 -23.58
N ASN A 657 3.17 25.18 -23.47
CA ASN A 657 2.82 26.13 -24.50
C ASN A 657 4.08 26.66 -25.21
N TYR A 658 4.24 26.30 -26.48
CA TYR A 658 5.41 26.66 -27.29
C TYR A 658 5.36 28.09 -27.86
N ALA A 659 4.26 28.82 -27.69
CA ALA A 659 4.16 30.23 -28.04
C ALA A 659 4.44 31.17 -26.85
N THR A 660 4.10 30.74 -25.63
CA THR A 660 4.15 31.58 -24.41
C THR A 660 5.17 31.12 -23.38
N ASP A 661 5.81 29.96 -23.56
CA ASP A 661 6.71 29.35 -22.55
C ASP A 661 5.97 29.07 -21.22
N GLU A 662 4.67 28.78 -21.30
CA GLU A 662 3.88 28.36 -20.14
C GLU A 662 3.93 26.85 -19.97
N THR A 663 3.92 26.39 -18.72
CA THR A 663 3.76 24.99 -18.36
C THR A 663 2.54 24.87 -17.45
N ALA A 664 1.72 23.84 -17.63
CA ALA A 664 0.52 23.62 -16.82
C ALA A 664 0.34 22.14 -16.50
N ILE A 665 -0.28 21.86 -15.36
CA ILE A 665 -0.68 20.52 -14.95
C ILE A 665 -2.21 20.47 -14.93
N TRP A 666 -2.76 19.49 -15.62
CA TRP A 666 -4.17 19.15 -15.61
C TRP A 666 -4.40 18.04 -14.62
N ARG A 667 -5.00 18.40 -13.50
CA ARG A 667 -5.38 17.46 -12.46
C ARG A 667 -6.52 16.59 -12.95
N MET A 668 -6.28 15.30 -12.96
CA MET A 668 -7.24 14.27 -13.29
C MET A 668 -7.82 13.69 -11.99
N ARG A 669 -9.03 13.13 -12.06
CA ARG A 669 -9.61 12.38 -10.94
C ARG A 669 -10.64 11.37 -11.41
N ARG A 670 -11.02 10.45 -10.51
CA ARG A 670 -12.26 9.67 -10.66
C ARG A 670 -13.47 10.48 -10.22
N ASN A 671 -14.53 10.42 -11.02
CA ASN A 671 -15.82 10.99 -10.65
C ASN A 671 -16.69 9.97 -9.89
N GLN A 672 -17.87 10.40 -9.44
CA GLN A 672 -18.79 9.55 -8.66
C GLN A 672 -19.23 8.27 -9.41
N SER A 673 -19.14 8.26 -10.75
CA SER A 673 -19.43 7.08 -11.57
C SER A 673 -18.21 6.19 -11.84
N GLY A 674 -17.05 6.52 -11.25
CA GLY A 674 -15.79 5.79 -11.42
C GLY A 674 -15.01 6.14 -12.69
N ARG A 675 -15.50 7.08 -13.51
CA ARG A 675 -14.84 7.50 -14.76
C ARG A 675 -13.75 8.53 -14.48
N ILE A 676 -12.68 8.49 -15.27
CA ILE A 676 -11.63 9.51 -15.24
C ILE A 676 -12.14 10.80 -15.89
N GLU A 677 -11.94 11.92 -15.22
CA GLU A 677 -12.26 13.24 -15.76
C GLU A 677 -11.25 14.30 -15.32
N LEU A 678 -11.23 15.41 -16.08
CA LEU A 678 -10.48 16.60 -15.69
C LEU A 678 -11.16 17.28 -14.51
N ASP A 679 -10.41 17.49 -13.44
CA ASP A 679 -10.86 18.27 -12.29
C ASP A 679 -10.49 19.76 -12.42
N GLY A 680 -9.31 20.06 -12.96
CA GLY A 680 -8.87 21.43 -13.19
C GLY A 680 -7.49 21.53 -13.85
N GLY A 681 -7.27 22.62 -14.59
CA GLY A 681 -5.97 22.95 -15.20
C GLY A 681 -5.29 24.09 -14.46
N PHE A 682 -4.01 23.94 -14.13
CA PHE A 682 -3.26 24.86 -13.30
C PHE A 682 -1.90 25.18 -13.92
N SER A 683 -1.68 26.44 -14.28
CA SER A 683 -0.38 26.90 -14.77
C SER A 683 0.64 26.96 -13.64
N LEU A 684 1.86 26.53 -13.91
CA LEU A 684 3.02 26.80 -13.07
C LEU A 684 3.39 28.28 -13.23
N ASN A 685 3.69 28.95 -12.11
CA ASN A 685 4.06 30.37 -12.13
C ASN A 685 5.45 30.62 -12.75
N GLN A 686 6.26 29.58 -12.88
CA GLN A 686 7.61 29.62 -13.40
C GLN A 686 7.64 29.25 -14.87
N ARG A 687 8.54 29.91 -15.61
CA ARG A 687 8.81 29.69 -17.03
C ARG A 687 10.31 29.45 -17.23
N THR A 688 10.69 28.76 -18.30
CA THR A 688 12.10 28.41 -18.54
C THR A 688 12.90 29.55 -19.18
N SER A 689 12.22 30.63 -19.58
CA SER A 689 12.70 31.88 -20.20
C SER A 689 12.85 31.88 -21.73
N ASP A 690 12.73 30.72 -22.37
CA ASP A 690 12.58 30.60 -23.83
C ASP A 690 11.99 29.23 -24.22
N THR A 691 11.57 29.12 -25.47
CA THR A 691 10.85 27.95 -26.01
C THR A 691 11.78 26.87 -26.57
N ASN A 692 13.10 26.98 -26.45
CA ASN A 692 14.04 25.90 -26.82
C ASN A 692 14.25 24.89 -25.69
N TRP A 693 13.61 25.14 -24.55
CA TRP A 693 13.49 24.20 -23.45
C TRP A 693 12.35 23.22 -23.72
N GLU A 694 12.73 21.95 -23.83
CA GLU A 694 11.85 20.81 -23.99
C GLU A 694 11.76 20.04 -22.67
N ILE A 695 10.62 19.38 -22.48
CA ILE A 695 10.40 18.45 -21.36
C ILE A 695 10.85 17.06 -21.81
N GLU A 696 11.71 16.43 -21.03
CA GLU A 696 12.28 15.10 -21.33
C GLU A 696 11.67 14.00 -20.45
N ALA A 697 10.93 14.39 -19.41
CA ALA A 697 10.20 13.50 -18.51
C ALA A 697 9.13 14.31 -17.77
N PRO A 698 7.91 13.77 -17.53
CA PRO A 698 7.66 12.37 -17.18
C PRO A 698 7.11 11.44 -18.27
N SER A 699 7.15 11.79 -19.56
CA SER A 699 6.50 11.01 -20.63
C SER A 699 6.80 9.50 -20.58
N ALA A 700 5.76 8.69 -20.83
CA ALA A 700 5.86 7.23 -20.90
C ALA A 700 6.04 6.75 -22.35
N GLY A 701 6.21 7.67 -23.30
CA GLY A 701 6.68 7.40 -24.65
C GLY A 701 7.64 8.50 -25.05
N ASN A 702 8.83 8.14 -25.54
CA ASN A 702 9.81 9.12 -26.05
C ASN A 702 9.37 9.66 -27.41
N ARG A 703 8.20 10.30 -27.48
CA ARG A 703 7.89 11.10 -28.65
C ARG A 703 8.52 12.48 -28.46
N ILE A 704 9.85 12.53 -28.58
CA ILE A 704 10.52 13.75 -29.03
C ILE A 704 10.01 13.93 -30.46
N LEU A 705 8.91 14.66 -30.61
CA LEU A 705 8.55 15.26 -31.89
C LEU A 705 9.69 16.23 -32.22
N THR A 706 10.75 15.71 -32.84
CA THR A 706 11.47 16.51 -33.82
C THR A 706 10.47 16.79 -34.94
N ARG A 707 9.64 17.83 -34.74
CA ARG A 707 9.21 18.64 -35.87
C ARG A 707 10.47 19.22 -36.47
N SER A 708 11.08 18.42 -37.33
CA SER A 708 11.92 18.92 -38.39
C SER A 708 11.13 20.01 -39.10
N VAL A 709 11.75 21.19 -39.14
CA VAL A 709 11.35 22.39 -39.87
C VAL A 709 10.82 22.07 -41.26
#